data_AF-A0AAF0J644-F1
#
_entry.id   AF-A0AAF0J644-F1
#
_cell.length_a   1.000
_cell.length_b   1.000
_cell.length_c   1.000
_cell.angle_alpha   90.00
_cell.angle_beta   90.00
_cell.angle_gamma   90.00
#
_symmetry.space_group_name_H-M   'P 1'
#
loop_
_entity.id
_entity.type
_entity.pdbx_description
1 polymer ?
#
loop_
_entity_poly.entity_id
_entity_poly.type
_entity_poly.pdbx_seq_one_letter_code
_entity_poly.pdbx_strand_id
1 'polypeptide(L)'
;MAATTPALSLDDWYSQYAPLSDAQRVSVSRVSAWVSTQADRVDAALQESDPASPPRATSLTHRLASMAAQQAQALHPDDTHEMDLLQDGVRELDSLTAQVAELQASMAQLRAGLAFVQDSSSDLMGQASHYLHDQNELERKRDDIQLRLSYFSVLPPATALLSSSDTSVDTPEFRSTVDRLLLALKFMESHRQYLDAPVYQLRLLNALQRAMSIVRQSFSVAGAEIVTESQMHIREALHVRDYAAENRFFDPSSSRVNELLYGRFEPLHAKYATYMENLAQLAAHHEELRGVWQDVRALWSQWRVSLLQDCLAACTSSAGESSMTLCARLEQLLTSMERYSEHERALGAQMFPSTTADTVLDKVFAAIHGQIHAWLAPKWASEGLEAMAELAAVLQRYRNEPWCAPIFLEALERLERCATAVYKNKLVGYVPSREDLAYPAILQDWQRSSSSSAPGTSEAARSTWYAPVRAVHTLLEALGPHVSHTALASWTYKAVHECQQKVQEASKTMRADKVGSDEGDAGDALLFQLQHLLILRAHVQKVQSMVGDVDASAPVSKSTTSALWFLGNWGTSPSRPATLLTLTEDLEAAITATTNEVGAFLSANLALPLQIFAQQAGATPAKAWDAWQAFQQSLDVNVDDMRVKWPLYLEATQVEATRKAMLQALRATYEAFLARWQALVTSNSSDETCAQLSRVPPPEQLCTELCQKLLAEVV
;
A
#
# COMPACT_ATOMS: atom_id res chain seq x y z
N MET A 1 -10.40 62.70 34.71
CA MET A 1 -11.26 63.84 35.02
C MET A 1 -12.68 63.31 35.23
N ALA A 2 -13.05 63.01 36.46
CA ALA A 2 -14.41 62.57 36.79
C ALA A 2 -15.26 63.83 37.02
N ALA A 3 -16.24 64.07 36.15
CA ALA A 3 -17.21 65.13 36.32
C ALA A 3 -18.20 64.71 37.41
N THR A 4 -18.11 65.36 38.57
CA THR A 4 -19.12 65.29 39.63
C THR A 4 -20.43 65.85 39.09
N THR A 5 -21.38 64.97 38.78
CA THR A 5 -22.77 65.33 38.54
C THR A 5 -23.37 65.89 39.83
N PRO A 6 -24.14 66.99 39.79
CA PRO A 6 -24.83 67.50 40.97
C PRO A 6 -25.84 66.45 41.45
N ALA A 7 -25.99 66.33 42.77
CA ALA A 7 -27.00 65.45 43.36
C ALA A 7 -28.38 65.88 42.85
N LEU A 8 -29.05 65.00 42.10
CA LEU A 8 -30.41 65.21 41.63
C LEU A 8 -31.36 65.33 42.83
N SER A 9 -32.36 66.20 42.70
CA SER A 9 -33.44 66.27 43.69
C SER A 9 -34.19 64.94 43.73
N LEU A 10 -34.74 64.59 44.89
CA LEU A 10 -35.47 63.32 45.09
C LEU A 10 -36.61 63.17 44.06
N ASP A 11 -37.27 64.27 43.72
CA ASP A 11 -38.36 64.33 42.74
C ASP A 11 -37.89 64.07 41.29
N ASP A 12 -36.70 64.57 40.92
CA ASP A 12 -36.12 64.30 39.61
C ASP A 12 -35.69 62.84 39.48
N TRP A 13 -35.26 62.21 40.59
CA TRP A 13 -34.88 60.80 40.60
C TRP A 13 -36.08 59.87 40.37
N TYR A 14 -37.23 60.17 40.99
CA TYR A 14 -38.48 59.38 40.83
C TYR A 14 -39.05 59.43 39.42
N SER A 15 -38.83 60.52 38.68
CA SER A 15 -39.36 60.67 37.33
C SER A 15 -38.51 59.98 36.27
N GLN A 16 -37.17 59.94 36.45
CA GLN A 16 -36.24 59.48 35.41
C GLN A 16 -35.81 58.02 35.52
N TYR A 17 -35.66 57.48 36.74
CA TYR A 17 -35.02 56.17 36.93
C TYR A 17 -35.95 55.07 37.49
N ALA A 18 -37.01 55.43 38.20
CA ALA A 18 -37.98 54.46 38.73
C ALA A 18 -39.37 55.10 38.91
N PRO A 19 -40.25 55.11 37.89
CA PRO A 19 -41.55 55.75 37.97
C PRO A 19 -42.48 55.00 38.94
N LEU A 20 -42.63 55.55 40.15
CA LEU A 20 -43.52 55.05 41.18
C LEU A 20 -44.98 55.45 40.89
N SER A 21 -45.92 54.57 41.23
CA SER A 21 -47.36 54.88 41.19
C SER A 21 -47.73 55.93 42.26
N ASP A 22 -48.82 56.66 42.07
CA ASP A 22 -49.20 57.77 42.96
C ASP A 22 -49.38 57.33 44.42
N ALA A 23 -49.89 56.11 44.66
CA ALA A 23 -50.00 55.53 45.99
C ALA A 23 -48.63 55.26 46.64
N GLN A 24 -47.64 54.84 45.84
CA GLN A 24 -46.27 54.62 46.31
C GLN A 24 -45.54 55.94 46.59
N ARG A 25 -45.76 56.99 45.78
CA ARG A 25 -45.20 58.33 46.04
C ARG A 25 -45.69 58.92 47.36
N VAL A 26 -46.99 58.79 47.64
CA VAL A 26 -47.58 59.25 48.91
C VAL A 26 -47.03 58.46 50.11
N SER A 27 -46.72 57.17 49.91
CA SER A 27 -46.14 56.35 50.97
C SER A 27 -44.70 56.77 51.27
N VAL A 28 -43.89 57.00 50.23
CA VAL A 28 -42.49 57.43 50.38
C VAL A 28 -42.38 58.86 50.94
N SER A 29 -43.25 59.78 50.54
CA SER A 29 -43.27 61.14 51.10
C SER A 29 -43.71 61.18 52.57
N ARG A 30 -44.58 60.26 53.00
CA ARG A 30 -44.92 60.09 54.42
C ARG A 30 -43.74 59.55 55.22
N VAL A 31 -42.99 58.61 54.65
CA VAL A 31 -41.77 58.08 55.30
C VAL A 31 -40.69 59.16 55.37
N SER A 32 -40.47 59.96 54.33
CA SER A 32 -39.49 61.06 54.39
C SER A 32 -39.88 62.12 55.43
N ALA A 33 -41.16 62.51 55.48
CA ALA A 33 -41.67 63.43 56.50
C ALA A 33 -41.53 62.86 57.93
N TRP A 34 -41.72 61.55 58.09
CA TRP A 34 -41.52 60.87 59.38
C TRP A 34 -40.03 60.82 59.78
N VAL A 35 -39.12 60.58 58.83
CA VAL A 35 -37.67 60.60 59.08
C VAL A 35 -37.18 62.00 59.41
N SER A 36 -37.63 63.04 58.69
CA SER A 36 -37.29 64.44 59.02
C SER A 36 -37.80 64.85 60.39
N THR A 37 -39.03 64.46 60.76
CA THR A 37 -39.57 64.75 62.11
C THR A 37 -38.88 63.95 63.23
N GLN A 38 -38.31 62.77 62.94
CA GLN A 38 -37.41 62.10 63.89
C GLN A 38 -36.03 62.76 63.98
N ALA A 39 -35.46 63.21 62.85
CA ALA A 39 -34.18 63.93 62.84
C ALA A 39 -34.27 65.25 63.64
N ASP A 40 -35.34 66.02 63.44
CA ASP A 40 -35.61 67.25 64.22
C ASP A 40 -35.80 66.97 65.72
N ARG A 41 -36.34 65.80 66.09
CA ARG A 41 -36.48 65.37 67.49
C ARG A 41 -35.18 64.88 68.11
N VAL A 42 -34.30 64.26 67.33
CA VAL A 42 -32.97 63.82 67.78
C VAL A 42 -32.04 65.02 67.94
N ASP A 43 -32.10 66.00 67.03
CA ASP A 43 -31.34 67.25 67.13
C ASP A 43 -31.85 68.15 68.28
N ALA A 44 -33.15 68.17 68.55
CA ALA A 44 -33.71 68.83 69.73
C ALA A 44 -33.34 68.11 71.05
N ALA A 45 -33.24 66.77 71.06
CA ALA A 45 -32.85 66.00 72.24
C ALA A 45 -31.33 66.03 72.53
N LEU A 46 -30.49 66.40 71.54
CA LEU A 46 -29.03 66.54 71.69
C LEU A 46 -28.58 67.97 72.02
N GLN A 47 -29.50 68.95 72.06
CA GLN A 47 -29.21 70.35 72.40
C GLN A 47 -29.56 70.75 73.85
N GLU A 48 -30.22 69.88 74.63
CA GLU A 48 -30.52 70.13 76.04
C GLU A 48 -30.06 68.98 76.95
N SER A 49 -28.74 68.84 77.12
CA SER A 49 -28.19 68.17 78.30
C SER A 49 -26.78 68.69 78.61
N ASP A 50 -26.71 69.78 79.39
CA ASP A 50 -25.91 69.99 80.62
C ASP A 50 -25.73 71.50 80.90
N PRO A 51 -25.63 71.96 82.17
CA PRO A 51 -24.78 71.34 83.18
C PRO A 51 -25.37 71.13 84.57
N ALA A 52 -24.84 70.09 85.24
CA ALA A 52 -24.47 70.04 86.65
C ALA A 52 -25.58 70.41 87.68
N SER A 53 -26.01 69.56 88.60
CA SER A 53 -25.50 68.27 89.06
C SER A 53 -26.59 67.63 89.95
N PRO A 54 -26.65 66.30 90.04
CA PRO A 54 -27.61 65.54 90.86
C PRO A 54 -27.06 65.45 92.32
N PRO A 55 -27.67 64.77 93.33
CA PRO A 55 -28.64 63.69 93.18
C PRO A 55 -29.69 63.55 94.31
N ARG A 56 -30.42 62.43 94.20
CA ARG A 56 -31.18 61.73 95.25
C ARG A 56 -32.60 62.22 95.45
N ALA A 57 -33.47 61.64 94.63
CA ALA A 57 -34.42 60.64 95.12
C ALA A 57 -34.61 60.73 96.64
N THR A 58 -35.49 61.63 97.06
CA THR A 58 -36.13 61.50 98.36
C THR A 58 -36.95 60.22 98.26
N SER A 59 -36.33 59.13 98.72
CA SER A 59 -36.96 57.84 98.91
C SER A 59 -38.32 58.06 99.56
N LEU A 60 -39.30 57.22 99.24
CA LEU A 60 -40.61 57.27 99.88
C LEU A 60 -40.45 57.39 101.42
N THR A 61 -39.44 56.72 101.98
CA THR A 61 -39.04 56.84 103.39
C THR A 61 -38.54 58.23 103.82
N HIS A 62 -37.80 58.98 103.00
CA HIS A 62 -37.39 60.35 103.30
C HIS A 62 -38.56 61.35 103.17
N ARG A 63 -39.47 61.15 102.20
CA ARG A 63 -40.68 61.98 102.07
C ARG A 63 -41.70 61.69 103.17
N LEU A 64 -41.89 60.42 103.55
CA LEU A 64 -42.71 60.04 104.70
C LEU A 64 -42.10 60.53 106.02
N ALA A 65 -40.77 60.50 106.17
CA ALA A 65 -40.09 61.04 107.35
C ALA A 65 -40.17 62.58 107.42
N SER A 66 -40.14 63.30 106.30
CA SER A 66 -40.33 64.75 106.30
C SER A 66 -41.78 65.15 106.58
N MET A 67 -42.76 64.38 106.12
CA MET A 67 -44.18 64.59 106.46
C MET A 67 -44.46 64.30 107.94
N ALA A 68 -43.89 63.25 108.51
CA ALA A 68 -44.00 62.95 109.94
C ALA A 68 -43.28 63.99 110.84
N ALA A 69 -42.17 64.57 110.38
CA ALA A 69 -41.48 65.67 111.07
C ALA A 69 -42.26 67.01 111.00
N GLN A 70 -43.06 67.21 109.94
CA GLN A 70 -43.93 68.38 109.77
C GLN A 70 -45.18 68.29 110.67
N GLN A 71 -45.74 67.10 110.89
CA GLN A 71 -46.86 66.88 111.82
C GLN A 71 -46.52 67.15 113.30
N ALA A 72 -45.26 66.95 113.73
CA ALA A 72 -44.85 67.23 115.10
C ALA A 72 -44.69 68.73 115.44
N GLN A 73 -44.65 69.61 114.42
CA GLN A 73 -44.56 71.07 114.58
C GLN A 73 -45.92 71.77 114.49
N ALA A 74 -46.99 71.04 114.17
CA ALA A 74 -48.36 71.54 114.10
C ALA A 74 -49.16 71.20 115.36
N LEU A 75 -48.81 71.81 116.50
CA LEU A 75 -49.80 72.12 117.53
C LEU A 75 -50.38 73.50 117.20
N HIS A 76 -51.53 73.46 116.51
CA HIS A 76 -52.45 74.54 116.06
C HIS A 76 -52.28 75.05 114.61
N PRO A 77 -53.40 75.42 113.94
CA PRO A 77 -54.45 74.51 113.46
C PRO A 77 -54.73 74.71 111.95
N ASP A 78 -54.88 73.64 111.16
CA ASP A 78 -55.93 73.47 110.12
C ASP A 78 -55.65 72.20 109.27
N ASP A 79 -56.50 71.17 109.43
CA ASP A 79 -56.35 69.80 108.92
C ASP A 79 -56.76 69.59 107.44
N THR A 80 -56.91 70.64 106.63
CA THR A 80 -57.43 70.50 105.25
C THR A 80 -56.35 70.24 104.21
N HIS A 81 -55.12 70.71 104.45
CA HIS A 81 -54.05 70.71 103.44
C HIS A 81 -53.32 69.36 103.31
N GLU A 82 -53.29 68.53 104.37
CA GLU A 82 -52.58 67.24 104.36
C GLU A 82 -53.33 66.15 103.56
N MET A 83 -54.66 66.25 103.47
CA MET A 83 -55.47 65.29 102.71
C MET A 83 -55.50 65.57 101.21
N ASP A 84 -55.45 66.83 100.81
CA ASP A 84 -55.32 67.22 99.40
C ASP A 84 -53.98 66.74 98.82
N LEU A 85 -52.86 66.86 99.57
CA LEU A 85 -51.54 66.41 99.12
C LEU A 85 -51.43 64.89 98.88
N LEU A 86 -52.07 64.07 99.73
CA LEU A 86 -52.09 62.62 99.55
C LEU A 86 -53.02 62.20 98.40
N GLN A 87 -54.16 62.88 98.23
CA GLN A 87 -55.03 62.66 97.07
C GLN A 87 -54.35 63.06 95.76
N ASP A 88 -53.55 64.12 95.76
CA ASP A 88 -52.78 64.54 94.60
C ASP A 88 -51.66 63.56 94.27
N GLY A 89 -50.96 63.00 95.26
CA GLY A 89 -49.95 61.96 95.04
C GLY A 89 -50.52 60.62 94.53
N VAL A 90 -51.72 60.22 94.99
CA VAL A 90 -52.42 59.03 94.44
C VAL A 90 -52.89 59.31 93.02
N ARG A 91 -53.44 60.50 92.74
CA ARG A 91 -53.80 60.92 91.37
C ARG A 91 -52.60 60.93 90.44
N GLU A 92 -51.42 61.34 90.92
CA GLU A 92 -50.19 61.34 90.13
C GLU A 92 -49.72 59.90 89.82
N LEU A 93 -49.76 58.98 90.79
CA LEU A 93 -49.46 57.56 90.58
C LEU A 93 -50.48 56.85 89.67
N ASP A 94 -51.77 57.17 89.81
CA ASP A 94 -52.82 56.68 88.91
C ASP A 94 -52.61 57.22 87.48
N SER A 95 -52.16 58.47 87.34
CA SER A 95 -51.80 59.04 86.03
C SER A 95 -50.57 58.35 85.42
N LEU A 96 -49.56 58.01 86.22
CA LEU A 96 -48.34 57.32 85.78
C LEU A 96 -48.63 55.85 85.42
N THR A 97 -49.48 55.16 86.17
CA THR A 97 -49.90 53.79 85.83
C THR A 97 -50.78 53.78 84.58
N ALA A 98 -51.65 54.79 84.38
CA ALA A 98 -52.37 54.97 83.12
C ALA A 98 -51.42 55.22 81.94
N GLN A 99 -50.40 56.08 82.10
CA GLN A 99 -49.38 56.32 81.08
C GLN A 99 -48.56 55.06 80.77
N VAL A 100 -48.22 54.25 81.77
CA VAL A 100 -47.52 52.96 81.56
C VAL A 100 -48.42 51.95 80.85
N ALA A 101 -49.72 51.91 81.16
CA ALA A 101 -50.69 51.07 80.45
C ALA A 101 -50.86 51.52 78.98
N GLU A 102 -50.88 52.83 78.73
CA GLU A 102 -50.91 53.41 77.38
C GLU A 102 -49.60 53.14 76.61
N LEU A 103 -48.44 53.22 77.27
CA LEU A 103 -47.14 52.83 76.71
C LEU A 103 -47.08 51.33 76.42
N GLN A 104 -47.66 50.47 77.27
CA GLN A 104 -47.73 49.04 77.01
C GLN A 104 -48.67 48.72 75.84
N ALA A 105 -49.82 49.40 75.74
CA ALA A 105 -50.75 49.26 74.63
C ALA A 105 -50.12 49.72 73.30
N SER A 106 -49.45 50.88 73.29
CA SER A 106 -48.73 51.38 72.11
C SER A 106 -47.54 50.49 71.76
N MET A 107 -46.80 49.93 72.72
CA MET A 107 -45.71 49.00 72.47
C MET A 107 -46.21 47.64 71.96
N ALA A 108 -47.39 47.18 72.40
CA ALA A 108 -48.06 46.00 71.84
C ALA A 108 -48.53 46.25 70.39
N GLN A 109 -49.09 47.43 70.10
CA GLN A 109 -49.42 47.85 68.73
C GLN A 109 -48.18 47.95 67.84
N LEU A 110 -47.07 48.48 68.35
CA LEU A 110 -45.80 48.56 67.63
C LEU A 110 -45.24 47.17 67.33
N ARG A 111 -45.30 46.23 68.29
CA ARG A 111 -44.88 44.84 68.09
C ARG A 111 -45.77 44.12 67.07
N ALA A 112 -47.09 44.31 67.13
CA ALA A 112 -48.01 43.75 66.14
C ALA A 112 -47.77 44.36 64.73
N GLY A 113 -47.52 45.66 64.65
CA GLY A 113 -47.16 46.33 63.41
C GLY A 113 -45.82 45.85 62.84
N LEU A 114 -44.80 45.65 63.68
CA LEU A 114 -43.51 45.08 63.29
C LEU A 114 -43.64 43.64 62.79
N ALA A 115 -44.40 42.80 63.49
CA ALA A 115 -44.66 41.41 63.07
C ALA A 115 -45.40 41.39 61.72
N PHE A 116 -46.44 42.22 61.56
CA PHE A 116 -47.16 42.34 60.29
C PHE A 116 -46.26 42.80 59.13
N VAL A 117 -45.35 43.76 59.38
CA VAL A 117 -44.38 44.22 58.38
C VAL A 117 -43.35 43.13 58.08
N GLN A 118 -42.89 42.37 59.08
CA GLN A 118 -41.96 41.25 58.87
C GLN A 118 -42.61 40.14 58.04
N ASP A 119 -43.82 39.72 58.39
CA ASP A 119 -44.58 38.72 57.65
C ASP A 119 -44.85 39.20 56.22
N SER A 120 -45.38 40.42 56.06
CA SER A 120 -45.66 41.01 54.74
C SER A 120 -44.41 41.22 53.88
N SER A 121 -43.28 41.60 54.48
CA SER A 121 -42.01 41.76 53.75
C SER A 121 -41.38 40.42 53.38
N SER A 122 -41.53 39.39 54.22
CA SER A 122 -41.11 38.03 53.90
C SER A 122 -41.96 37.41 52.79
N ASP A 123 -43.27 37.63 52.80
CA ASP A 123 -44.19 37.20 51.74
C ASP A 123 -43.91 37.95 50.43
N LEU A 124 -43.67 39.26 50.50
CA LEU A 124 -43.28 40.06 49.35
C LEU A 124 -41.93 39.60 48.78
N MET A 125 -40.95 39.32 49.64
CA MET A 125 -39.65 38.76 49.22
C MET A 125 -39.83 37.38 48.60
N GLY A 126 -40.69 36.53 49.15
CA GLY A 126 -41.07 35.23 48.57
C GLY A 126 -41.64 35.39 47.16
N GLN A 127 -42.63 36.26 46.98
CA GLN A 127 -43.24 36.55 45.68
C GLN A 127 -42.23 37.17 44.70
N ALA A 128 -41.44 38.15 45.13
CA ALA A 128 -40.42 38.77 44.30
C ALA A 128 -39.35 37.76 43.87
N SER A 129 -38.94 36.85 44.76
CA SER A 129 -38.00 35.78 44.42
C SER A 129 -38.59 34.79 43.41
N HIS A 130 -39.88 34.46 43.52
CA HIS A 130 -40.60 33.64 42.55
C HIS A 130 -40.67 34.34 41.18
N TYR A 131 -41.03 35.62 41.14
CA TYR A 131 -41.06 36.38 39.88
C TYR A 131 -39.68 36.50 39.24
N LEU A 132 -38.61 36.67 40.03
CA LEU A 132 -37.24 36.65 39.52
C LEU A 132 -36.85 35.27 38.99
N HIS A 133 -37.30 34.19 39.61
CA HIS A 133 -37.09 32.84 39.11
C HIS A 133 -37.81 32.64 37.77
N ASP A 134 -39.09 32.99 37.69
CA ASP A 134 -39.90 32.89 36.48
C ASP A 134 -39.31 33.75 35.35
N GLN A 135 -38.85 34.97 35.65
CA GLN A 135 -38.20 35.84 34.67
C GLN A 135 -36.94 35.17 34.10
N ASN A 136 -36.06 34.64 34.96
CA ASN A 136 -34.86 33.94 34.51
C ASN A 136 -35.21 32.69 33.67
N GLU A 137 -36.25 31.96 34.04
CA GLU A 137 -36.69 30.78 33.29
C GLU A 137 -37.27 31.17 31.91
N LEU A 138 -38.07 32.24 31.85
CA LEU A 138 -38.61 32.77 30.60
C LEU A 138 -37.53 33.34 29.70
N GLU A 139 -36.54 34.04 30.27
CA GLU A 139 -35.37 34.53 29.53
C GLU A 139 -34.57 33.37 28.94
N ARG A 140 -34.32 32.32 29.71
CA ARG A 140 -33.67 31.10 29.22
C ARG A 140 -34.45 30.44 28.08
N LYS A 141 -35.77 30.30 28.23
CA LYS A 141 -36.63 29.73 27.17
C LYS A 141 -36.65 30.60 25.92
N ARG A 142 -36.68 31.93 26.09
CA ARG A 142 -36.58 32.89 24.98
C ARG A 142 -35.27 32.67 24.23
N ASP A 143 -34.15 32.56 24.95
CA ASP A 143 -32.83 32.39 24.35
C ASP A 143 -32.72 31.04 23.61
N ASP A 144 -33.28 29.96 24.18
CA ASP A 144 -33.38 28.65 23.53
C ASP A 144 -34.22 28.70 22.24
N ILE A 145 -35.36 29.39 22.27
CA ILE A 145 -36.22 29.58 21.09
C ILE A 145 -35.49 30.40 20.04
N GLN A 146 -34.81 31.48 20.44
CA GLN A 146 -34.06 32.34 19.54
C GLN A 146 -32.90 31.59 18.87
N LEU A 147 -32.18 30.75 19.62
CA LEU A 147 -31.14 29.87 19.07
C LEU A 147 -31.73 28.90 18.04
N ARG A 148 -32.85 28.24 18.34
CA ARG A 148 -33.49 27.30 17.41
C ARG A 148 -33.98 28.01 16.14
N LEU A 149 -34.60 29.18 16.28
CA LEU A 149 -35.05 30.01 15.16
C LEU A 149 -33.88 30.50 14.29
N SER A 150 -32.70 30.71 14.89
CA SER A 150 -31.52 31.19 14.17
C SER A 150 -31.17 30.27 12.98
N TYR A 151 -31.27 28.94 13.13
CA TYR A 151 -31.00 27.96 12.06
C TYR A 151 -31.98 28.07 10.88
N PHE A 152 -33.24 28.42 11.14
CA PHE A 152 -34.25 28.63 10.09
C PHE A 152 -34.11 29.99 9.40
N SER A 153 -33.55 30.98 10.10
CA SER A 153 -33.35 32.34 9.59
C SER A 153 -32.11 32.51 8.69
N VAL A 154 -31.28 31.48 8.54
CA VAL A 154 -30.05 31.53 7.71
C VAL A 154 -30.36 31.66 6.21
N LEU A 155 -31.49 31.10 5.76
CA LEU A 155 -31.76 30.93 4.33
C LEU A 155 -31.95 32.24 3.54
N PRO A 156 -32.75 33.23 4.01
CA PRO A 156 -32.96 34.47 3.27
C PRO A 156 -31.67 35.28 3.02
N PRO A 157 -30.82 35.59 4.02
CA PRO A 157 -29.58 36.33 3.78
C PRO A 157 -28.58 35.53 2.96
N ALA A 158 -28.51 34.20 3.15
CA ALA A 158 -27.66 33.34 2.33
C ALA A 158 -28.10 33.33 0.87
N THR A 159 -29.42 33.25 0.60
CA THR A 159 -29.94 33.23 -0.77
C THR A 159 -29.72 34.57 -1.47
N ALA A 160 -29.92 35.69 -0.77
CA ALA A 160 -29.66 37.01 -1.32
C ALA A 160 -28.18 37.18 -1.70
N LEU A 161 -27.27 36.77 -0.80
CA LEU A 161 -25.83 36.78 -1.07
C LEU A 161 -25.53 35.88 -2.28
N LEU A 162 -25.89 34.60 -2.26
CA LEU A 162 -25.58 33.65 -3.34
C LEU A 162 -26.22 33.98 -4.70
N SER A 163 -27.22 34.86 -4.72
CA SER A 163 -27.87 35.32 -5.96
C SER A 163 -27.24 36.57 -6.56
N SER A 164 -26.38 37.29 -5.83
CA SER A 164 -25.71 38.47 -6.37
C SER A 164 -24.54 38.09 -7.27
N SER A 165 -24.37 38.83 -8.36
CA SER A 165 -23.30 38.63 -9.37
C SER A 165 -21.90 38.85 -8.82
N ASP A 166 -21.77 39.60 -7.72
CA ASP A 166 -20.50 40.07 -7.17
C ASP A 166 -20.00 39.18 -6.01
N THR A 167 -20.55 37.97 -5.86
CA THR A 167 -20.11 37.04 -4.83
C THR A 167 -18.72 36.49 -5.09
N SER A 168 -17.74 36.97 -4.32
CA SER A 168 -16.41 36.38 -4.29
C SER A 168 -16.28 35.38 -3.14
N VAL A 169 -15.56 34.28 -3.39
CA VAL A 169 -15.21 33.27 -2.38
C VAL A 169 -14.18 33.81 -1.37
N ASP A 170 -13.44 34.86 -1.74
CA ASP A 170 -12.45 35.53 -0.89
C ASP A 170 -13.07 36.34 0.26
N THR A 171 -14.35 36.65 0.13
CA THR A 171 -15.09 37.46 1.07
C THR A 171 -15.36 36.68 2.36
N PRO A 172 -15.01 37.20 3.56
CA PRO A 172 -15.24 36.48 4.82
C PRO A 172 -16.74 36.25 5.09
N GLU A 173 -17.62 37.12 4.56
CA GLU A 173 -19.07 36.92 4.62
C GLU A 173 -19.52 35.65 3.89
N PHE A 174 -18.91 35.31 2.74
CA PHE A 174 -19.17 34.07 2.01
C PHE A 174 -18.78 32.85 2.84
N ARG A 175 -17.59 32.85 3.44
CA ARG A 175 -17.15 31.76 4.31
C ARG A 175 -18.11 31.57 5.49
N SER A 176 -18.45 32.67 6.17
CA SER A 176 -19.38 32.64 7.30
C SER A 176 -20.78 32.15 6.94
N THR A 177 -21.25 32.40 5.72
CA THR A 177 -22.56 31.95 5.26
C THR A 177 -22.54 30.47 4.94
N VAL A 178 -21.49 29.96 4.29
CA VAL A 178 -21.30 28.52 4.08
C VAL A 178 -21.25 27.77 5.42
N ASP A 179 -20.45 28.23 6.38
CA ASP A 179 -20.34 27.57 7.69
C ASP A 179 -21.68 27.57 8.45
N ARG A 180 -22.45 28.67 8.36
CA ARG A 180 -23.82 28.73 8.92
C ARG A 180 -24.80 27.79 8.22
N LEU A 181 -24.74 27.68 6.88
CA LEU A 181 -25.57 26.75 6.13
C LEU A 181 -25.26 25.30 6.49
N LEU A 182 -23.98 24.95 6.65
CA LEU A 182 -23.54 23.61 7.08
C LEU A 182 -24.02 23.29 8.50
N LEU A 183 -23.92 24.25 9.42
CA LEU A 183 -24.39 24.08 10.80
C LEU A 183 -25.92 23.92 10.84
N ALA A 184 -26.66 24.73 10.07
CA ALA A 184 -28.10 24.63 9.95
C ALA A 184 -28.53 23.28 9.35
N LEU A 185 -27.80 22.77 8.35
CA LEU A 185 -28.05 21.44 7.77
C LEU A 185 -27.89 20.33 8.82
N LYS A 186 -26.76 20.31 9.56
CA LYS A 186 -26.52 19.33 10.63
C LYS A 186 -27.58 19.39 11.73
N PHE A 187 -28.05 20.60 12.07
CA PHE A 187 -29.13 20.78 13.04
C PHE A 187 -30.47 20.21 12.53
N MET A 188 -30.83 20.44 11.26
CA MET A 188 -32.03 19.85 10.66
C MET A 188 -31.96 18.32 10.57
N GLU A 189 -30.79 17.76 10.24
CA GLU A 189 -30.58 16.32 10.16
C GLU A 189 -30.75 15.61 11.51
N SER A 190 -30.34 16.27 12.61
CA SER A 190 -30.50 15.76 13.97
C SER A 190 -31.91 15.95 14.55
N HIS A 191 -32.70 16.90 14.02
CA HIS A 191 -34.04 17.24 14.52
C HIS A 191 -35.14 17.01 13.47
N ARG A 192 -35.22 15.79 12.93
CA ARG A 192 -36.24 15.40 11.94
C ARG A 192 -37.69 15.43 12.44
N GLN A 193 -37.90 15.61 13.75
CA GLN A 193 -39.21 15.67 14.37
C GLN A 193 -39.95 17.00 14.12
N TYR A 194 -39.25 18.06 13.68
CA TYR A 194 -39.90 19.32 13.38
C TYR A 194 -40.70 19.25 12.08
N LEU A 195 -41.86 19.92 12.06
CA LEU A 195 -42.82 19.90 10.96
C LEU A 195 -42.18 20.26 9.61
N ASP A 196 -41.44 21.37 9.56
CA ASP A 196 -40.87 21.91 8.32
C ASP A 196 -39.40 21.52 8.10
N ALA A 197 -38.80 20.70 8.98
CA ALA A 197 -37.42 20.24 8.84
C ALA A 197 -37.07 19.69 7.45
N PRO A 198 -37.87 18.78 6.82
CA PRO A 198 -37.51 18.24 5.51
C PRO A 198 -37.54 19.31 4.40
N VAL A 199 -38.44 20.29 4.48
CA VAL A 199 -38.53 21.39 3.50
C VAL A 199 -37.32 22.31 3.63
N TYR A 200 -36.94 22.65 4.86
CA TYR A 200 -35.75 23.47 5.10
C TYR A 200 -34.46 22.74 4.73
N GLN A 201 -34.36 21.44 4.99
CA GLN A 201 -33.22 20.63 4.57
C GLN A 201 -33.00 20.71 3.06
N LEU A 202 -34.05 20.48 2.26
CA LEU A 202 -33.95 20.55 0.80
C LEU A 202 -33.57 21.96 0.31
N ARG A 203 -34.09 23.01 0.94
CA ARG A 203 -33.72 24.40 0.61
C ARG A 203 -32.28 24.73 1.00
N LEU A 204 -31.81 24.26 2.16
CA LEU A 204 -30.42 24.40 2.61
C LEU A 204 -29.46 23.67 1.68
N LEU A 205 -29.80 22.45 1.26
CA LEU A 205 -29.03 21.69 0.27
C LEU A 205 -28.95 22.42 -1.07
N ASN A 206 -30.06 22.96 -1.56
CA ASN A 206 -30.06 23.77 -2.80
C ASN A 206 -29.19 25.03 -2.66
N ALA A 207 -29.21 25.71 -1.51
CA ALA A 207 -28.35 26.86 -1.25
C ALA A 207 -26.87 26.44 -1.20
N LEU A 208 -26.56 25.33 -0.53
CA LEU A 208 -25.21 24.75 -0.49
C LEU A 208 -24.73 24.32 -1.88
N GLN A 209 -25.59 23.73 -2.72
CA GLN A 209 -25.24 23.37 -4.10
C GLN A 209 -24.86 24.61 -4.91
N ARG A 210 -25.60 25.72 -4.77
CA ARG A 210 -25.23 27.01 -5.40
C ARG A 210 -23.91 27.56 -4.87
N ALA A 211 -23.71 27.56 -3.55
CA ALA A 211 -22.47 28.00 -2.93
C ALA A 211 -21.27 27.18 -3.44
N MET A 212 -21.40 25.84 -3.47
CA MET A 212 -20.36 24.94 -3.96
C MET A 212 -20.14 25.08 -5.47
N SER A 213 -21.16 25.48 -6.23
CA SER A 213 -21.02 25.80 -7.66
C SER A 213 -20.23 27.09 -7.89
N ILE A 214 -20.41 28.10 -7.03
CA ILE A 214 -19.59 29.32 -7.03
C ILE A 214 -18.13 28.98 -6.67
N VAL A 215 -17.92 28.15 -5.64
CA VAL A 215 -16.57 27.66 -5.28
C VAL A 215 -15.94 26.87 -6.43
N ARG A 216 -16.68 25.98 -7.09
CA ARG A 216 -16.20 25.25 -8.27
C ARG A 216 -15.79 26.23 -9.39
N GLN A 217 -16.58 27.26 -9.64
CA GLN A 217 -16.27 28.26 -10.67
C GLN A 217 -15.01 29.06 -10.32
N SER A 218 -14.87 29.55 -9.09
CA SER A 218 -13.68 30.30 -8.67
C SER A 218 -12.43 29.43 -8.67
N PHE A 219 -12.56 28.16 -8.26
CA PHE A 219 -11.52 27.15 -8.34
C PHE A 219 -11.10 26.92 -9.80
N SER A 220 -12.09 26.79 -10.70
CA SER A 220 -11.84 26.59 -12.14
C SER A 220 -11.07 27.75 -12.76
N VAL A 221 -11.41 29.00 -12.43
CA VAL A 221 -10.73 30.19 -12.96
C VAL A 221 -9.30 30.28 -12.42
N ALA A 222 -9.14 30.23 -11.09
CA ALA A 222 -7.82 30.32 -10.47
C ALA A 222 -6.88 29.17 -10.89
N GLY A 223 -7.40 27.95 -11.00
CA GLY A 223 -6.62 26.80 -11.47
C GLY A 223 -6.26 26.89 -12.94
N ALA A 224 -7.17 27.36 -13.80
CA ALA A 224 -6.88 27.54 -15.22
C ALA A 224 -5.78 28.58 -15.46
N GLU A 225 -5.74 29.68 -14.70
CA GLU A 225 -4.67 30.68 -14.75
C GLU A 225 -3.30 30.07 -14.38
N ILE A 226 -3.24 29.30 -13.30
CA ILE A 226 -2.00 28.62 -12.88
C ILE A 226 -1.54 27.63 -13.96
N VAL A 227 -2.48 26.87 -14.55
CA VAL A 227 -2.17 25.87 -15.59
C VAL A 227 -1.63 26.54 -16.84
N THR A 228 -2.28 27.60 -17.34
CA THR A 228 -1.86 28.26 -18.58
C THR A 228 -0.49 28.93 -18.42
N GLU A 229 -0.25 29.60 -17.28
CA GLU A 229 1.04 30.22 -16.99
C GLU A 229 2.15 29.16 -16.84
N SER A 230 1.87 28.07 -16.13
CA SER A 230 2.84 26.98 -15.94
C SER A 230 3.15 26.27 -17.26
N GLN A 231 2.15 26.00 -18.10
CA GLN A 231 2.34 25.42 -19.43
C GLN A 231 3.19 26.32 -20.33
N MET A 232 2.95 27.62 -20.33
CA MET A 232 3.74 28.58 -21.10
C MET A 232 5.22 28.50 -20.68
N HIS A 233 5.51 28.57 -19.38
CA HIS A 233 6.88 28.51 -18.87
C HIS A 233 7.56 27.14 -19.04
N ILE A 234 6.80 26.05 -19.00
CA ILE A 234 7.31 24.70 -19.32
C ILE A 234 7.72 24.65 -20.79
N ARG A 235 6.86 25.12 -21.71
CA ARG A 235 7.18 25.17 -23.15
C ARG A 235 8.39 26.04 -23.43
N GLU A 236 8.49 27.21 -22.81
CA GLU A 236 9.67 28.07 -22.90
C GLU A 236 10.94 27.35 -22.43
N ALA A 237 10.88 26.65 -21.28
CA ALA A 237 12.01 25.90 -20.75
C ALA A 237 12.44 24.76 -21.69
N LEU A 238 11.47 24.04 -22.27
CA LEU A 238 11.72 22.99 -23.25
C LEU A 238 12.30 23.54 -24.56
N HIS A 239 11.78 24.68 -25.06
CA HIS A 239 12.31 25.33 -26.26
C HIS A 239 13.77 25.79 -26.08
N VAL A 240 14.12 26.36 -24.92
CA VAL A 240 15.50 26.78 -24.62
C VAL A 240 16.43 25.56 -24.58
N ARG A 241 15.97 24.45 -23.98
CA ARG A 241 16.72 23.19 -23.97
C ARG A 241 16.99 22.68 -25.38
N ASP A 242 15.96 22.61 -26.21
CA ASP A 242 16.07 22.08 -27.57
C ASP A 242 17.01 22.93 -28.43
N TYR A 243 17.06 24.24 -28.20
CA TYR A 243 17.98 25.16 -28.87
C TYR A 243 19.44 25.01 -28.42
N ALA A 244 19.68 24.65 -27.15
CA ALA A 244 21.03 24.52 -26.59
C ALA A 244 21.83 23.34 -27.17
N ALA A 245 21.26 22.52 -28.07
CA ALA A 245 21.87 21.35 -28.70
C ALA A 245 22.45 20.31 -27.72
N GLU A 246 22.09 20.42 -26.45
CA GLU A 246 22.40 19.46 -25.43
C GLU A 246 21.31 18.40 -25.47
N ASN A 247 21.61 17.25 -26.07
CA ASN A 247 20.74 16.07 -26.08
C ASN A 247 20.68 15.41 -24.67
N ARG A 248 20.57 16.24 -23.62
CA ARG A 248 20.53 15.82 -22.22
C ARG A 248 19.14 15.30 -21.91
N PHE A 249 19.12 14.15 -21.24
CA PHE A 249 17.90 13.57 -20.70
C PHE A 249 17.12 14.60 -19.87
N PHE A 250 15.82 14.69 -20.10
CA PHE A 250 14.97 15.59 -19.32
C PHE A 250 14.80 15.06 -17.89
N ASP A 251 15.36 15.78 -16.92
CA ASP A 251 15.24 15.41 -15.51
C ASP A 251 13.97 16.01 -14.87
N PRO A 252 12.98 15.18 -14.50
CA PRO A 252 11.78 15.62 -13.79
C PRO A 252 12.07 16.14 -12.38
N SER A 253 13.23 15.81 -11.79
CA SER A 253 13.62 16.32 -10.46
C SER A 253 14.26 17.71 -10.48
N SER A 254 14.42 18.30 -11.67
CA SER A 254 14.93 19.66 -11.77
C SER A 254 14.02 20.64 -11.02
N SER A 255 14.61 21.43 -10.12
CA SER A 255 13.88 22.31 -9.20
C SER A 255 12.87 23.22 -9.92
N ARG A 256 13.25 23.74 -11.10
CA ARG A 256 12.40 24.63 -11.90
C ARG A 256 11.17 23.91 -12.47
N VAL A 257 11.33 22.70 -13.00
CA VAL A 257 10.21 21.92 -13.55
C VAL A 257 9.27 21.48 -12.43
N ASN A 258 9.84 21.05 -11.30
CA ASN A 258 9.06 20.65 -10.12
C ASN A 258 8.25 21.83 -9.55
N GLU A 259 8.86 23.02 -9.44
CA GLU A 259 8.16 24.24 -9.00
C GLU A 259 6.97 24.59 -9.93
N LEU A 260 7.18 24.53 -11.26
CA LEU A 260 6.13 24.81 -12.24
C LEU A 260 5.00 23.77 -12.23
N LEU A 261 5.34 22.49 -12.05
CA LEU A 261 4.34 21.40 -12.06
C LEU A 261 3.58 21.28 -10.74
N TYR A 262 4.25 21.48 -9.60
CA TYR A 262 3.70 21.13 -8.29
C TYR A 262 3.67 22.33 -7.34
N GLY A 263 4.77 23.09 -7.24
CA GLY A 263 4.91 24.19 -6.29
C GLY A 263 3.83 25.28 -6.44
N ARG A 264 3.46 25.62 -7.68
CA ARG A 264 2.43 26.64 -7.95
C ARG A 264 1.02 26.25 -7.51
N PHE A 265 0.75 24.99 -7.19
CA PHE A 265 -0.56 24.52 -6.73
C PHE A 265 -0.75 24.62 -5.21
N GLU A 266 0.32 24.85 -4.44
CA GLU A 266 0.27 24.95 -2.97
C GLU A 266 -0.67 26.09 -2.49
N PRO A 267 -0.63 27.32 -3.05
CA PRO A 267 -1.53 28.39 -2.62
C PRO A 267 -2.99 28.11 -2.97
N LEU A 268 -3.22 27.43 -4.10
CA LEU A 268 -4.55 27.02 -4.54
C LEU A 268 -5.12 25.94 -3.60
N HIS A 269 -4.30 24.98 -3.18
CA HIS A 269 -4.69 24.02 -2.14
C HIS A 269 -5.07 24.73 -0.85
N ALA A 270 -4.19 25.58 -0.31
CA ALA A 270 -4.41 26.29 0.96
C ALA A 270 -5.72 27.10 0.96
N LYS A 271 -6.07 27.72 -0.18
CA LYS A 271 -7.30 28.50 -0.35
C LYS A 271 -8.58 27.65 -0.35
N TYR A 272 -8.56 26.47 -0.98
CA TYR A 272 -9.76 25.69 -1.24
C TYR A 272 -9.91 24.42 -0.39
N ALA A 273 -8.88 24.00 0.36
CA ALA A 273 -8.85 22.75 1.12
C ALA A 273 -10.10 22.53 1.97
N THR A 274 -10.48 23.53 2.79
CA THR A 274 -11.64 23.42 3.66
C THR A 274 -12.96 23.29 2.90
N TYR A 275 -13.08 23.90 1.71
CA TYR A 275 -14.29 23.77 0.90
C TYR A 275 -14.38 22.40 0.24
N MET A 276 -13.25 21.87 -0.25
CA MET A 276 -13.19 20.54 -0.86
C MET A 276 -13.47 19.43 0.15
N GLU A 277 -12.94 19.55 1.37
CA GLU A 277 -13.22 18.58 2.44
C GLU A 277 -14.71 18.56 2.81
N ASN A 278 -15.31 19.74 3.00
CA ASN A 278 -16.75 19.84 3.29
C ASN A 278 -17.59 19.30 2.12
N LEU A 279 -17.24 19.63 0.87
CA LEU A 279 -17.94 19.13 -0.31
C LEU A 279 -17.84 17.60 -0.42
N ALA A 280 -16.68 17.01 -0.15
CA ALA A 280 -16.49 15.56 -0.17
C ALA A 280 -17.36 14.85 0.88
N GLN A 281 -17.38 15.37 2.12
CA GLN A 281 -18.20 14.81 3.20
C GLN A 281 -19.71 14.88 2.88
N LEU A 282 -20.16 15.99 2.29
CA LEU A 282 -21.57 16.17 1.93
C LEU A 282 -21.97 15.32 0.73
N ALA A 283 -21.13 15.25 -0.31
CA ALA A 283 -21.40 14.47 -1.52
C ALA A 283 -21.49 12.96 -1.26
N ALA A 284 -20.92 12.46 -0.15
CA ALA A 284 -21.08 11.09 0.29
C ALA A 284 -22.50 10.77 0.76
N HIS A 285 -23.21 11.76 1.32
CA HIS A 285 -24.53 11.59 1.94
C HIS A 285 -25.68 12.16 1.10
N HIS A 286 -25.40 13.17 0.26
CA HIS A 286 -26.39 13.93 -0.50
C HIS A 286 -26.10 13.85 -2.00
N GLU A 287 -27.07 13.40 -2.79
CA GLU A 287 -26.89 13.15 -4.22
C GLU A 287 -26.75 14.43 -5.04
N GLU A 288 -27.37 15.52 -4.58
CA GLU A 288 -27.42 16.83 -5.23
C GLU A 288 -26.04 17.47 -5.38
N LEU A 289 -25.11 17.13 -4.48
CA LEU A 289 -23.74 17.66 -4.45
C LEU A 289 -22.73 16.74 -5.16
N ARG A 290 -23.14 15.51 -5.51
CA ARG A 290 -22.25 14.50 -6.11
C ARG A 290 -21.74 14.93 -7.48
N GLY A 291 -22.59 15.57 -8.29
CA GLY A 291 -22.19 16.09 -9.61
C GLY A 291 -21.11 17.18 -9.51
N VAL A 292 -21.31 18.18 -8.64
CA VAL A 292 -20.33 19.26 -8.41
C VAL A 292 -18.98 18.70 -7.95
N TRP A 293 -19.00 17.70 -7.06
CA TRP A 293 -17.79 17.02 -6.60
C TRP A 293 -17.05 16.28 -7.72
N GLN A 294 -17.78 15.54 -8.56
CA GLN A 294 -17.21 14.86 -9.72
C GLN A 294 -16.60 15.85 -10.73
N ASP A 295 -17.26 17.00 -10.95
CA ASP A 295 -16.76 18.03 -11.86
C ASP A 295 -15.44 18.64 -11.38
N VAL A 296 -15.31 18.96 -10.09
CA VAL A 296 -14.05 19.47 -9.52
C VAL A 296 -12.91 18.47 -9.74
N ARG A 297 -13.16 17.19 -9.45
CA ARG A 297 -12.17 16.13 -9.63
C ARG A 297 -11.79 15.94 -11.09
N ALA A 298 -12.78 15.98 -12.00
CA ALA A 298 -12.57 15.87 -13.42
C ALA A 298 -11.74 17.05 -13.96
N LEU A 299 -12.06 18.28 -13.57
CA LEU A 299 -11.31 19.49 -13.92
C LEU A 299 -9.85 19.40 -13.47
N TRP A 300 -9.62 19.05 -12.20
CA TRP A 300 -8.28 18.90 -11.68
C TRP A 300 -7.49 17.82 -12.45
N SER A 301 -8.08 16.64 -12.67
CA SER A 301 -7.41 15.56 -13.41
C SER A 301 -7.05 15.98 -14.85
N GLN A 302 -7.91 16.78 -15.50
CA GLN A 302 -7.68 17.29 -16.84
C GLN A 302 -6.51 18.28 -16.87
N TRP A 303 -6.42 19.18 -15.89
CA TRP A 303 -5.31 20.10 -15.74
C TRP A 303 -3.97 19.38 -15.54
N ARG A 304 -3.95 18.35 -14.69
CA ARG A 304 -2.75 17.55 -14.46
C ARG A 304 -2.28 16.86 -15.72
N VAL A 305 -3.19 16.20 -16.45
CA VAL A 305 -2.89 15.56 -17.75
C VAL A 305 -2.31 16.59 -18.74
N SER A 306 -2.92 17.77 -18.85
CA SER A 306 -2.46 18.79 -19.79
C SER A 306 -1.11 19.41 -19.42
N LEU A 307 -0.77 19.48 -18.13
CA LEU A 307 0.53 19.97 -17.67
C LEU A 307 1.65 18.95 -17.93
N LEU A 308 1.36 17.68 -17.68
CA LEU A 308 2.34 16.61 -17.84
C LEU A 308 2.65 16.31 -19.31
N GLN A 309 1.71 16.53 -20.22
CA GLN A 309 1.81 16.13 -21.63
C GLN A 309 3.14 16.55 -22.31
N ASP A 310 3.52 17.82 -22.19
CA ASP A 310 4.74 18.34 -22.83
C ASP A 310 6.01 17.78 -22.18
N CYS A 311 6.01 17.61 -20.85
CA CYS A 311 7.11 17.00 -20.09
C CYS A 311 7.27 15.51 -20.41
N LEU A 312 6.17 14.77 -20.50
CA LEU A 312 6.15 13.35 -20.87
C LEU A 312 6.68 13.14 -22.29
N ALA A 313 6.24 13.98 -23.24
CA ALA A 313 6.76 13.98 -24.60
C ALA A 313 8.27 14.28 -24.63
N ALA A 314 8.71 15.29 -23.87
CA ALA A 314 10.13 15.65 -23.74
C ALA A 314 10.99 14.52 -23.15
N CYS A 315 10.49 13.76 -22.18
CA CYS A 315 11.17 12.56 -21.67
C CYS A 315 11.37 11.52 -22.78
N THR A 316 10.32 11.20 -23.54
CA THR A 316 10.43 10.20 -24.63
C THR A 316 11.30 10.63 -25.80
N SER A 317 11.30 11.93 -26.14
CA SER A 317 12.14 12.48 -27.20
C SER A 317 13.61 12.55 -26.82
N SER A 318 13.91 12.78 -25.53
CA SER A 318 15.28 12.77 -24.99
C SER A 318 15.77 11.37 -24.59
N ALA A 319 14.88 10.37 -24.58
CA ALA A 319 15.23 8.97 -24.31
C ALA A 319 15.95 8.34 -25.51
N GLY A 320 17.21 8.73 -25.69
CA GLY A 320 18.17 8.00 -26.50
C GLY A 320 19.23 8.87 -27.15
N GLU A 321 20.45 8.80 -26.61
CA GLU A 321 21.63 8.72 -27.45
C GLU A 321 21.59 7.39 -28.22
N SER A 322 22.03 7.38 -29.48
CA SER A 322 22.08 6.18 -30.33
C SER A 322 23.04 5.10 -29.81
N SER A 323 23.84 5.41 -28.78
CA SER A 323 24.80 4.52 -28.13
C SER A 323 24.17 3.55 -27.12
N MET A 324 22.97 3.83 -26.58
CA MET A 324 22.38 3.06 -25.48
C MET A 324 21.43 1.94 -25.95
N THR A 325 21.41 0.82 -25.22
CA THR A 325 20.46 -0.29 -25.46
C THR A 325 19.01 0.14 -25.21
N LEU A 326 18.06 -0.60 -25.79
CA LEU A 326 16.63 -0.29 -25.58
C LEU A 326 16.23 -0.39 -24.10
N CYS A 327 16.74 -1.40 -23.38
CA CYS A 327 16.49 -1.63 -21.96
C CYS A 327 16.99 -0.45 -21.10
N ALA A 328 18.23 0.01 -21.31
CA ALA A 328 18.78 1.13 -20.55
C ALA A 328 18.01 2.44 -20.79
N ARG A 329 17.54 2.68 -22.03
CA ARG A 329 16.67 3.83 -22.33
C ARG A 329 15.30 3.70 -21.67
N LEU A 330 14.74 2.49 -21.62
CA LEU A 330 13.48 2.22 -20.94
C LEU A 330 13.63 2.43 -19.42
N GLU A 331 14.72 1.98 -18.80
CA GLU A 331 14.98 2.19 -17.36
C GLU A 331 15.04 3.68 -17.01
N GLN A 332 15.74 4.48 -17.81
CA GLN A 332 15.78 5.95 -17.63
C GLN A 332 14.38 6.56 -17.71
N LEU A 333 13.58 6.14 -18.70
CA LEU A 333 12.20 6.59 -18.84
C LEU A 333 11.34 6.20 -17.63
N LEU A 334 11.36 4.93 -17.24
CA LEU A 334 10.54 4.43 -16.12
C LEU A 334 10.88 5.11 -14.80
N THR A 335 12.16 5.39 -14.56
CA THR A 335 12.60 6.15 -13.37
C THR A 335 11.97 7.54 -13.34
N SER A 336 11.87 8.22 -14.49
CA SER A 336 11.20 9.51 -14.59
C SER A 336 9.67 9.40 -14.39
N MET A 337 9.06 8.34 -14.92
CA MET A 337 7.62 8.10 -14.79
C MET A 337 7.21 7.74 -13.36
N GLU A 338 8.04 6.96 -12.66
CA GLU A 338 7.92 6.70 -11.22
C GLU A 338 7.87 8.02 -10.45
N ARG A 339 8.83 8.93 -10.68
CA ARG A 339 8.86 10.24 -10.02
C ARG A 339 7.61 11.07 -10.30
N TYR A 340 7.15 11.16 -11.54
CA TYR A 340 5.89 11.86 -11.83
C TYR A 340 4.72 11.22 -11.08
N SER A 341 4.63 9.88 -11.10
CA SER A 341 3.54 9.17 -10.43
C SER A 341 3.54 9.37 -8.91
N GLU A 342 4.71 9.44 -8.27
CA GLU A 342 4.85 9.71 -6.84
C GLU A 342 4.40 11.13 -6.49
N HIS A 343 4.83 12.14 -7.26
CA HIS A 343 4.45 13.53 -7.02
C HIS A 343 2.96 13.77 -7.28
N GLU A 344 2.39 13.17 -8.33
CA GLU A 344 0.95 13.25 -8.61
C GLU A 344 0.13 12.57 -7.51
N ARG A 345 0.61 11.46 -6.96
CA ARG A 345 -0.04 10.78 -5.83
C ARG A 345 0.01 11.64 -4.56
N ALA A 346 1.15 12.28 -4.28
CA ALA A 346 1.30 13.20 -3.15
C ALA A 346 0.37 14.42 -3.28
N LEU A 347 0.37 15.09 -4.44
CA LEU A 347 -0.49 16.25 -4.70
C LEU A 347 -1.97 15.87 -4.68
N GLY A 348 -2.32 14.73 -5.26
CA GLY A 348 -3.69 14.20 -5.24
C GLY A 348 -4.17 13.89 -3.82
N ALA A 349 -3.31 13.32 -2.98
CA ALA A 349 -3.63 13.05 -1.57
C ALA A 349 -3.79 14.33 -0.74
N GLN A 350 -3.00 15.38 -1.02
CA GLN A 350 -3.16 16.69 -0.40
C GLN A 350 -4.48 17.34 -0.80
N MET A 351 -4.81 17.36 -2.10
CA MET A 351 -6.04 17.97 -2.60
C MET A 351 -7.31 17.21 -2.22
N PHE A 352 -7.24 15.87 -2.14
CA PHE A 352 -8.41 14.99 -1.98
C PHE A 352 -8.20 13.88 -0.93
N PRO A 353 -7.99 14.22 0.36
CA PRO A 353 -7.61 13.25 1.40
C PRO A 353 -8.67 12.19 1.73
N SER A 354 -9.96 12.51 1.56
CA SER A 354 -11.08 11.60 1.91
C SER A 354 -11.48 10.62 0.79
N THR A 355 -10.77 10.63 -0.34
CA THR A 355 -11.09 9.80 -1.51
C THR A 355 -10.04 8.70 -1.66
N THR A 356 -10.43 7.51 -2.12
CA THR A 356 -9.49 6.51 -2.62
C THR A 356 -8.70 7.13 -3.79
N ALA A 357 -7.46 7.54 -3.50
CA ALA A 357 -6.61 8.39 -4.35
C ALA A 357 -6.53 7.91 -5.81
N ASP A 358 -6.63 6.59 -6.04
CA ASP A 358 -6.51 5.97 -7.35
C ASP A 358 -7.55 6.49 -8.36
N THR A 359 -8.80 6.69 -7.95
CA THR A 359 -9.89 7.08 -8.88
C THR A 359 -9.77 8.50 -9.47
N VAL A 360 -9.01 9.41 -8.84
CA VAL A 360 -8.74 10.74 -9.40
C VAL A 360 -7.60 10.67 -10.42
N LEU A 361 -6.65 9.78 -10.15
CA LEU A 361 -5.38 9.68 -10.87
C LEU A 361 -5.47 8.76 -12.10
N ASP A 362 -6.55 8.01 -12.28
CA ASP A 362 -6.76 7.11 -13.43
C ASP A 362 -6.43 7.77 -14.78
N LYS A 363 -6.91 9.00 -15.01
CA LYS A 363 -6.62 9.74 -16.26
C LYS A 363 -5.16 10.17 -16.38
N VAL A 364 -4.53 10.50 -15.26
CA VAL A 364 -3.11 10.89 -15.19
C VAL A 364 -2.22 9.68 -15.47
N PHE A 365 -2.51 8.55 -14.83
CA PHE A 365 -1.83 7.29 -15.05
C PHE A 365 -2.07 6.74 -16.47
N ALA A 366 -3.27 6.94 -17.05
CA ALA A 366 -3.52 6.62 -18.44
C ALA A 366 -2.69 7.48 -19.41
N ALA A 367 -2.43 8.75 -19.09
CA ALA A 367 -1.57 9.61 -19.90
C ALA A 367 -0.09 9.17 -19.84
N ILE A 368 0.42 8.85 -18.63
CA ILE A 368 1.76 8.28 -18.45
C ILE A 368 1.90 6.96 -19.22
N HIS A 369 0.94 6.05 -19.02
CA HIS A 369 0.86 4.78 -19.75
C HIS A 369 0.91 4.98 -21.26
N GLY A 370 0.01 5.83 -21.79
CA GLY A 370 -0.12 6.09 -23.22
C GLY A 370 1.17 6.61 -23.84
N GLN A 371 1.91 7.46 -23.11
CA GLN A 371 3.19 7.99 -23.58
C GLN A 371 4.26 6.90 -23.67
N ILE A 372 4.42 6.09 -22.61
CA ILE A 372 5.42 4.99 -22.60
C ILE A 372 5.08 3.96 -23.68
N HIS A 373 3.80 3.58 -23.77
CA HIS A 373 3.33 2.63 -24.76
C HIS A 373 3.56 3.14 -26.19
N ALA A 374 3.23 4.40 -26.49
CA ALA A 374 3.46 4.98 -27.81
C ALA A 374 4.95 4.97 -28.23
N TRP A 375 5.86 5.17 -27.28
CA TRP A 375 7.31 5.11 -27.52
C TRP A 375 7.85 3.68 -27.68
N LEU A 376 7.32 2.73 -26.90
CA LEU A 376 7.79 1.35 -26.84
C LEU A 376 7.19 0.48 -27.96
N ALA A 377 5.90 0.69 -28.27
CA ALA A 377 5.12 -0.04 -29.28
C ALA A 377 5.85 -0.29 -30.62
N PRO A 378 6.45 0.73 -31.26
CA PRO A 378 7.16 0.53 -32.53
C PRO A 378 8.50 -0.18 -32.36
N LYS A 379 9.13 -0.12 -31.18
CA LYS A 379 10.50 -0.61 -30.96
C LYS A 379 10.53 -2.09 -30.65
N TRP A 380 9.65 -2.56 -29.78
CA TRP A 380 9.62 -3.97 -29.37
C TRP A 380 8.86 -4.90 -30.33
N ALA A 381 8.38 -4.39 -31.47
CA ALA A 381 7.61 -5.17 -32.44
C ALA A 381 8.47 -6.20 -33.18
N SER A 382 9.76 -5.92 -33.35
CA SER A 382 10.73 -6.78 -34.06
C SER A 382 11.73 -7.48 -33.14
N GLU A 383 11.62 -7.30 -31.83
CA GLU A 383 12.62 -7.77 -30.88
C GLU A 383 12.57 -9.29 -30.67
N GLY A 384 13.74 -9.88 -30.41
CA GLY A 384 13.89 -11.31 -30.15
C GLY A 384 13.47 -11.72 -28.74
N LEU A 385 13.54 -13.02 -28.45
CA LEU A 385 13.18 -13.58 -27.15
C LEU A 385 13.99 -12.96 -25.99
N GLU A 386 15.30 -12.85 -26.15
CA GLU A 386 16.21 -12.34 -25.11
C GLU A 386 15.97 -10.86 -24.82
N ALA A 387 15.87 -10.03 -25.85
CA ALA A 387 15.55 -8.61 -25.71
C ALA A 387 14.17 -8.40 -25.05
N MET A 388 13.17 -9.20 -25.40
CA MET A 388 11.85 -9.15 -24.74
C MET A 388 11.90 -9.56 -23.27
N ALA A 389 12.75 -10.53 -22.90
CA ALA A 389 12.94 -10.94 -21.51
C ALA A 389 13.59 -9.82 -20.70
N GLU A 390 14.64 -9.18 -21.22
CA GLU A 390 15.25 -8.02 -20.56
C GLU A 390 14.25 -6.87 -20.37
N LEU A 391 13.45 -6.55 -21.39
CA LEU A 391 12.40 -5.53 -21.26
C LEU A 391 11.35 -5.91 -20.21
N ALA A 392 10.95 -7.19 -20.14
CA ALA A 392 10.04 -7.68 -19.12
C ALA A 392 10.65 -7.57 -17.71
N ALA A 393 11.95 -7.84 -17.55
CA ALA A 393 12.66 -7.69 -16.29
C ALA A 393 12.65 -6.24 -15.78
N VAL A 394 12.90 -5.29 -16.68
CA VAL A 394 12.85 -3.86 -16.37
C VAL A 394 11.44 -3.43 -15.95
N LEU A 395 10.42 -3.86 -16.68
CA LEU A 395 9.02 -3.54 -16.38
C LEU A 395 8.51 -4.23 -15.09
N GLN A 396 9.05 -5.41 -14.75
CA GLN A 396 8.64 -6.18 -13.57
C GLN A 396 8.85 -5.41 -12.26
N ARG A 397 9.85 -4.52 -12.19
CA ARG A 397 10.08 -3.63 -11.04
C ARG A 397 8.87 -2.74 -10.75
N TYR A 398 8.11 -2.38 -11.78
CA TYR A 398 6.98 -1.45 -11.73
C TYR A 398 5.62 -2.15 -11.91
N ARG A 399 5.56 -3.49 -11.81
CA ARG A 399 4.34 -4.28 -12.11
C ARG A 399 3.09 -3.89 -11.30
N ASN A 400 3.28 -3.30 -10.12
CA ASN A 400 2.18 -2.88 -9.24
C ASN A 400 1.69 -1.47 -9.55
N GLU A 401 2.42 -0.68 -10.34
CA GLU A 401 2.01 0.66 -10.70
C GLU A 401 0.91 0.63 -11.78
N PRO A 402 -0.20 1.38 -11.60
CA PRO A 402 -1.35 1.34 -12.52
C PRO A 402 -1.00 1.79 -13.94
N TRP A 403 -0.02 2.68 -14.11
CA TRP A 403 0.45 3.14 -15.41
C TRP A 403 1.37 2.12 -16.13
N CYS A 404 2.01 1.21 -15.39
CA CYS A 404 2.95 0.21 -15.94
C CYS A 404 2.34 -1.18 -16.08
N ALA A 405 1.44 -1.57 -15.19
CA ALA A 405 0.78 -2.87 -15.18
C ALA A 405 0.26 -3.34 -16.56
N PRO A 406 -0.50 -2.54 -17.34
CA PRO A 406 -0.94 -2.94 -18.67
C PRO A 406 0.23 -3.17 -19.66
N ILE A 407 1.28 -2.36 -19.61
CA ILE A 407 2.48 -2.49 -20.47
C ILE A 407 3.24 -3.77 -20.12
N PHE A 408 3.34 -4.08 -18.83
CA PHE A 408 3.98 -5.30 -18.35
C PHE A 408 3.22 -6.55 -18.82
N LEU A 409 1.89 -6.55 -18.73
CA LEU A 409 1.07 -7.67 -19.23
C LEU A 409 1.26 -7.86 -20.75
N GLU A 410 1.26 -6.76 -21.50
CA GLU A 410 1.51 -6.80 -22.94
C GLU A 410 2.93 -7.29 -23.30
N ALA A 411 3.92 -6.97 -22.46
CA ALA A 411 5.29 -7.47 -22.59
C ALA A 411 5.35 -8.98 -22.37
N LEU A 412 4.63 -9.50 -21.37
CA LEU A 412 4.53 -10.95 -21.11
C LEU A 412 3.86 -11.69 -22.26
N GLU A 413 2.77 -11.16 -22.82
CA GLU A 413 2.11 -11.72 -24.01
C GLU A 413 3.06 -11.78 -25.23
N ARG A 414 3.90 -10.76 -25.40
CA ARG A 414 4.93 -10.75 -26.45
C ARG A 414 6.02 -11.77 -26.17
N LEU A 415 6.49 -11.83 -24.93
CA LEU A 415 7.49 -12.81 -24.51
C LEU A 415 7.00 -14.24 -24.76
N GLU A 416 5.73 -14.52 -24.48
CA GLU A 416 5.11 -15.81 -24.77
C GLU A 416 5.05 -16.13 -26.26
N ARG A 417 4.69 -15.14 -27.09
CA ARG A 417 4.70 -15.29 -28.55
C ARG A 417 6.12 -15.57 -29.05
N CYS A 418 7.13 -14.87 -28.55
CA CYS A 418 8.53 -15.12 -28.89
C CYS A 418 8.99 -16.51 -28.43
N ALA A 419 8.64 -16.94 -27.22
CA ALA A 419 8.98 -18.26 -26.70
C ALA A 419 8.31 -19.37 -27.52
N THR A 420 7.04 -19.19 -27.89
CA THR A 420 6.30 -20.12 -28.76
C THR A 420 6.90 -20.19 -30.17
N ALA A 421 7.33 -19.05 -30.73
CA ALA A 421 8.00 -19.02 -32.01
C ALA A 421 9.37 -19.73 -31.97
N VAL A 422 10.15 -19.51 -30.91
CA VAL A 422 11.42 -20.23 -30.69
C VAL A 422 11.18 -21.73 -30.55
N TYR A 423 10.21 -22.14 -29.74
CA TYR A 423 9.83 -23.55 -29.60
C TYR A 423 9.43 -24.18 -30.94
N LYS A 424 8.58 -23.54 -31.73
CA LYS A 424 8.14 -24.09 -33.02
C LYS A 424 9.28 -24.13 -34.06
N ASN A 425 10.05 -23.05 -34.17
CA ASN A 425 11.03 -22.90 -35.26
C ASN A 425 12.38 -23.54 -34.93
N LYS A 426 12.87 -23.38 -33.70
CA LYS A 426 14.21 -23.85 -33.29
C LYS A 426 14.21 -25.21 -32.59
N LEU A 427 13.05 -25.73 -32.21
CA LEU A 427 12.93 -27.04 -31.55
C LEU A 427 12.15 -28.04 -32.40
N VAL A 428 10.84 -27.82 -32.60
CA VAL A 428 9.96 -28.79 -33.29
C VAL A 428 10.34 -28.90 -34.77
N GLY A 429 10.44 -27.77 -35.46
CA GLY A 429 10.78 -27.69 -36.88
C GLY A 429 12.27 -27.74 -37.19
N TYR A 430 13.13 -27.98 -36.21
CA TYR A 430 14.58 -28.00 -36.44
C TYR A 430 14.99 -29.23 -37.25
N VAL A 431 15.77 -28.98 -38.31
CA VAL A 431 16.37 -30.01 -39.17
C VAL A 431 17.89 -29.97 -38.95
N PRO A 432 18.53 -31.08 -38.52
CA PRO A 432 19.97 -31.10 -38.30
C PRO A 432 20.75 -30.88 -39.61
N SER A 433 21.74 -29.99 -39.60
CA SER A 433 22.68 -29.84 -40.71
C SER A 433 23.85 -30.82 -40.58
N ARG A 434 24.56 -31.12 -41.69
CA ARG A 434 25.73 -32.00 -41.66
C ARG A 434 26.86 -31.44 -40.80
N GLU A 435 27.00 -30.12 -40.74
CA GLU A 435 27.99 -29.41 -39.91
C GLU A 435 27.61 -29.49 -38.43
N ASP A 436 26.32 -29.34 -38.08
CA ASP A 436 25.85 -29.50 -36.70
C ASP A 436 26.04 -30.92 -36.16
N LEU A 437 25.97 -31.93 -37.04
CA LEU A 437 26.17 -33.34 -36.70
C LEU A 437 27.65 -33.77 -36.71
N ALA A 438 28.57 -32.94 -37.22
CA ALA A 438 30.02 -33.19 -37.19
C ALA A 438 30.61 -32.86 -35.80
N TYR A 439 30.01 -33.43 -34.76
CA TYR A 439 30.27 -33.10 -33.37
C TYR A 439 31.72 -33.28 -32.89
N PRO A 440 32.47 -34.32 -33.31
CA PRO A 440 33.86 -34.48 -32.90
C PRO A 440 34.74 -33.27 -33.28
N ALA A 441 34.49 -32.66 -34.45
CA ALA A 441 35.22 -31.48 -34.91
C ALA A 441 34.91 -30.25 -34.03
N ILE A 442 33.64 -30.07 -33.64
CA ILE A 442 33.18 -29.00 -32.76
C ILE A 442 33.90 -29.06 -31.40
N LEU A 443 34.04 -30.26 -30.83
CA LEU A 443 34.71 -30.44 -29.54
C LEU A 443 36.22 -30.16 -29.61
N GLN A 444 36.87 -30.60 -30.69
CA GLN A 444 38.30 -30.34 -30.89
C GLN A 444 38.59 -28.84 -31.08
N ASP A 445 37.75 -28.12 -31.82
CA ASP A 445 37.88 -26.68 -32.00
C ASP A 445 37.66 -25.91 -30.70
N TRP A 446 36.72 -26.37 -29.86
CA TRP A 446 36.52 -25.82 -28.53
C TRP A 446 37.71 -26.07 -27.61
N GLN A 447 38.28 -27.28 -27.60
CA GLN A 447 39.44 -27.61 -26.77
C GLN A 447 40.68 -26.79 -27.15
N ARG A 448 40.87 -26.46 -28.43
CA ARG A 448 41.94 -25.57 -28.89
C ARG A 448 41.77 -24.13 -28.41
N SER A 449 40.53 -23.73 -28.16
CA SER A 449 40.18 -22.35 -27.80
C SER A 449 39.97 -22.15 -26.30
N SER A 450 39.72 -23.21 -25.55
CA SER A 450 39.33 -23.21 -24.14
C SER A 450 40.42 -23.80 -23.24
N SER A 451 40.63 -23.23 -22.06
CA SER A 451 41.53 -23.78 -21.02
C SER A 451 40.90 -24.92 -20.21
N SER A 452 39.61 -25.22 -20.45
CA SER A 452 38.88 -26.29 -19.76
C SER A 452 39.04 -27.63 -20.49
N SER A 453 39.20 -28.69 -19.71
CA SER A 453 39.48 -30.04 -20.23
C SER A 453 38.24 -30.79 -20.73
N ALA A 454 37.01 -30.33 -20.46
CA ALA A 454 35.79 -31.03 -20.87
C ALA A 454 34.59 -30.10 -21.14
N PRO A 455 33.87 -30.27 -22.27
CA PRO A 455 32.58 -29.64 -22.55
C PRO A 455 31.50 -30.31 -21.68
N GLY A 456 31.38 -29.84 -20.44
CA GLY A 456 30.41 -30.36 -19.47
C GLY A 456 29.05 -29.67 -19.55
N THR A 457 28.29 -29.82 -18.46
CA THR A 457 27.02 -29.12 -18.20
C THR A 457 27.19 -27.61 -17.96
N SER A 458 28.43 -27.12 -17.99
CA SER A 458 28.80 -25.72 -17.74
C SER A 458 28.37 -24.79 -18.87
N GLU A 459 27.95 -23.59 -18.49
CA GLU A 459 27.58 -22.50 -19.40
C GLU A 459 28.75 -22.03 -20.29
N ALA A 460 30.00 -22.21 -19.86
CA ALA A 460 31.17 -21.92 -20.69
C ALA A 460 31.27 -22.81 -21.95
N ALA A 461 30.57 -23.95 -21.96
CA ALA A 461 30.47 -24.88 -23.09
C ALA A 461 29.21 -24.67 -23.93
N ARG A 462 28.44 -23.58 -23.74
CA ARG A 462 27.20 -23.30 -24.50
C ARG A 462 27.37 -23.39 -26.01
N SER A 463 28.55 -23.05 -26.55
CA SER A 463 28.83 -23.12 -27.99
C SER A 463 28.94 -24.55 -28.52
N THR A 464 29.29 -25.52 -27.68
CA THR A 464 29.41 -26.94 -28.05
C THR A 464 28.09 -27.70 -27.92
N TRP A 465 27.03 -27.09 -27.38
CA TRP A 465 25.75 -27.77 -27.24
C TRP A 465 25.00 -27.84 -28.57
N TYR A 466 24.31 -28.95 -28.80
CA TYR A 466 23.42 -29.14 -29.94
C TYR A 466 22.36 -28.04 -30.02
N ALA A 467 22.04 -27.57 -31.24
CA ALA A 467 21.23 -26.38 -31.43
C ALA A 467 19.85 -26.40 -30.74
N PRO A 468 19.07 -27.51 -30.77
CA PRO A 468 17.88 -27.68 -29.94
C PRO A 468 18.12 -27.52 -28.44
N VAL A 469 19.22 -28.06 -27.90
CA VAL A 469 19.55 -27.94 -26.46
C VAL A 469 19.87 -26.49 -26.10
N ARG A 470 20.59 -25.76 -26.97
CA ARG A 470 20.80 -24.30 -26.81
C ARG A 470 19.47 -23.54 -26.82
N ALA A 471 18.54 -23.93 -27.69
CA ALA A 471 17.22 -23.31 -27.76
C ALA A 471 16.37 -23.58 -26.51
N VAL A 472 16.44 -24.78 -25.92
CA VAL A 472 15.82 -25.07 -24.61
C VAL A 472 16.42 -24.17 -23.54
N HIS A 473 17.75 -24.09 -23.49
CA HIS A 473 18.45 -23.27 -22.50
C HIS A 473 18.05 -21.80 -22.58
N THR A 474 18.10 -21.18 -23.77
CA THR A 474 17.72 -19.76 -23.95
C THR A 474 16.25 -19.53 -23.63
N LEU A 475 15.36 -20.47 -23.95
CA LEU A 475 13.95 -20.41 -23.60
C LEU A 475 13.74 -20.45 -22.08
N LEU A 476 14.40 -21.35 -21.37
CA LEU A 476 14.24 -21.48 -19.92
C LEU A 476 14.85 -20.31 -19.16
N GLU A 477 16.00 -19.79 -19.60
CA GLU A 477 16.59 -18.58 -18.99
C GLU A 477 15.73 -17.34 -19.21
N ALA A 478 15.17 -17.17 -20.41
CA ALA A 478 14.30 -16.04 -20.73
C ALA A 478 12.97 -16.08 -19.96
N LEU A 479 12.38 -17.27 -19.73
CA LEU A 479 11.08 -17.40 -19.06
C LEU A 479 11.20 -17.43 -17.52
N GLY A 480 12.29 -17.96 -16.97
CA GLY A 480 12.46 -18.22 -15.55
C GLY A 480 12.08 -17.06 -14.61
N PRO A 481 12.56 -15.82 -14.83
CA PRO A 481 12.30 -14.68 -13.94
C PRO A 481 10.87 -14.12 -14.00
N HIS A 482 10.14 -14.39 -15.09
CA HIS A 482 8.90 -13.67 -15.43
C HIS A 482 7.63 -14.51 -15.32
N VAL A 483 7.76 -15.84 -15.30
CA VAL A 483 6.65 -16.79 -15.37
C VAL A 483 6.39 -17.41 -14.00
N SER A 484 5.14 -17.82 -13.72
CA SER A 484 4.84 -18.58 -12.51
C SER A 484 5.55 -19.93 -12.50
N HIS A 485 5.82 -20.46 -11.31
CA HIS A 485 6.46 -21.78 -11.16
C HIS A 485 5.72 -22.90 -11.92
N THR A 486 4.39 -22.88 -11.94
CA THR A 486 3.55 -23.84 -12.69
C THR A 486 3.74 -23.74 -14.21
N ALA A 487 3.74 -22.52 -14.75
CA ALA A 487 3.92 -22.32 -16.18
C ALA A 487 5.37 -22.59 -16.61
N LEU A 488 6.36 -22.24 -15.78
CA LEU A 488 7.76 -22.60 -16.00
C LEU A 488 7.93 -24.13 -16.06
N ALA A 489 7.36 -24.87 -15.12
CA ALA A 489 7.40 -26.33 -15.11
C ALA A 489 6.79 -26.95 -16.38
N SER A 490 5.66 -26.41 -16.85
CA SER A 490 5.04 -26.86 -18.10
C SER A 490 5.92 -26.60 -19.32
N TRP A 491 6.50 -25.40 -19.43
CA TRP A 491 7.45 -25.06 -20.51
C TRP A 491 8.69 -25.94 -20.47
N THR A 492 9.24 -26.22 -19.30
CA THR A 492 10.39 -27.14 -19.13
C THR A 492 10.05 -28.53 -19.59
N TYR A 493 8.93 -29.11 -19.14
CA TYR A 493 8.50 -30.43 -19.59
C TYR A 493 8.45 -30.53 -21.11
N LYS A 494 7.79 -29.55 -21.72
CA LYS A 494 7.57 -29.48 -23.17
C LYS A 494 8.86 -29.34 -23.97
N ALA A 495 9.67 -28.34 -23.64
CA ALA A 495 10.90 -28.06 -24.34
C ALA A 495 11.91 -29.21 -24.19
N VAL A 496 12.02 -29.80 -23.00
CA VAL A 496 12.97 -30.88 -22.74
C VAL A 496 12.52 -32.20 -23.38
N HIS A 497 11.23 -32.55 -23.31
CA HIS A 497 10.70 -33.76 -23.92
C HIS A 497 10.89 -33.76 -25.46
N GLU A 498 10.54 -32.67 -26.14
CA GLU A 498 10.81 -32.53 -27.58
C GLU A 498 12.31 -32.55 -27.89
N CYS A 499 13.12 -31.86 -27.09
CA CYS A 499 14.56 -31.84 -27.29
C CYS A 499 15.19 -33.24 -27.11
N GLN A 500 14.70 -34.04 -26.17
CA GLN A 500 15.11 -35.43 -25.98
C GLN A 500 14.86 -36.25 -27.24
N GLN A 501 13.68 -36.11 -27.85
CA GLN A 501 13.37 -36.79 -29.12
C GLN A 501 14.31 -36.33 -30.24
N LYS A 502 14.57 -35.03 -30.37
CA LYS A 502 15.49 -34.49 -31.38
C LYS A 502 16.93 -34.97 -31.20
N VAL A 503 17.42 -35.07 -29.97
CA VAL A 503 18.75 -35.63 -29.68
C VAL A 503 18.83 -37.12 -30.07
N GLN A 504 17.77 -37.89 -29.80
CA GLN A 504 17.70 -39.30 -30.21
C GLN A 504 17.62 -39.47 -31.74
N GLU A 505 16.85 -38.62 -32.43
CA GLU A 505 16.79 -38.57 -33.89
C GLU A 505 18.16 -38.24 -34.49
N ALA A 506 18.84 -37.20 -33.97
CA ALA A 506 20.17 -36.80 -34.41
C ALA A 506 21.23 -37.91 -34.20
N SER A 507 21.20 -38.61 -33.07
CA SER A 507 22.08 -39.76 -32.84
C SER A 507 21.82 -40.91 -33.83
N LYS A 508 20.57 -41.14 -34.21
CA LYS A 508 20.22 -42.16 -35.23
C LYS A 508 20.70 -41.75 -36.62
N THR A 509 20.57 -40.48 -37.00
CA THR A 509 21.05 -39.99 -38.30
C THR A 509 22.58 -40.01 -38.37
N MET A 510 23.29 -39.61 -37.30
CA MET A 510 24.75 -39.72 -37.23
C MET A 510 25.24 -41.16 -37.48
N ARG A 511 24.54 -42.15 -36.91
CA ARG A 511 24.84 -43.58 -37.11
C ARG A 511 24.54 -44.06 -38.53
N ALA A 512 23.44 -43.60 -39.13
CA ALA A 512 23.03 -44.01 -40.47
C ALA A 512 23.93 -43.41 -41.57
N ASP A 513 24.28 -42.13 -41.43
CA ASP A 513 24.99 -41.35 -42.46
C ASP A 513 26.51 -41.31 -42.25
N LYS A 514 27.03 -41.98 -41.21
CA LYS A 514 28.47 -42.04 -40.87
C LYS A 514 29.12 -40.66 -40.76
N VAL A 515 28.44 -39.72 -40.10
CA VAL A 515 28.92 -38.34 -39.99
C VAL A 515 29.91 -38.23 -38.83
N GLY A 516 31.15 -37.78 -39.10
CA GLY A 516 32.16 -37.48 -38.06
C GLY A 516 33.56 -38.05 -38.29
N SER A 517 33.73 -39.07 -39.14
CA SER A 517 35.04 -39.60 -39.57
C SER A 517 34.89 -40.39 -40.89
N ASP A 518 35.99 -40.66 -41.59
CA ASP A 518 36.00 -41.48 -42.82
C ASP A 518 35.52 -42.93 -42.60
N GLU A 519 35.38 -43.39 -41.35
CA GLU A 519 34.90 -44.73 -40.98
C GLU A 519 33.50 -44.75 -40.32
N GLY A 520 32.99 -43.60 -39.84
CA GLY A 520 31.67 -43.50 -39.23
C GLY A 520 31.56 -44.20 -37.89
N ASP A 521 32.15 -43.61 -36.85
CA ASP A 521 32.15 -44.18 -35.50
C ASP A 521 30.76 -44.02 -34.85
N ALA A 522 29.96 -45.09 -34.87
CA ALA A 522 28.70 -45.15 -34.13
C ALA A 522 28.86 -44.91 -32.61
N GLY A 523 30.09 -44.98 -32.09
CA GLY A 523 30.45 -44.57 -30.73
C GLY A 523 30.29 -43.07 -30.48
N ASP A 524 30.71 -42.21 -31.42
CA ASP A 524 30.61 -40.76 -31.28
C ASP A 524 29.15 -40.29 -31.24
N ALA A 525 28.28 -40.97 -32.01
CA ALA A 525 26.85 -40.70 -32.02
C ALA A 525 26.16 -41.08 -30.69
N LEU A 526 26.63 -42.13 -30.01
CA LEU A 526 26.13 -42.53 -28.70
C LEU A 526 26.68 -41.63 -27.58
N LEU A 527 27.95 -41.24 -27.65
CA LEU A 527 28.55 -40.26 -26.73
C LEU A 527 27.91 -38.89 -26.85
N PHE A 528 27.63 -38.44 -28.08
CA PHE A 528 26.85 -37.23 -28.37
C PHE A 528 25.47 -37.28 -27.69
N GLN A 529 24.75 -38.40 -27.85
CA GLN A 529 23.44 -38.58 -27.24
C GLN A 529 23.53 -38.50 -25.70
N LEU A 530 24.49 -39.21 -25.10
CA LEU A 530 24.69 -39.25 -23.66
C LEU A 530 24.99 -37.86 -23.08
N GLN A 531 25.91 -37.12 -23.70
CA GLN A 531 26.29 -35.78 -23.27
C GLN A 531 25.09 -34.81 -23.27
N HIS A 532 24.29 -34.80 -24.34
CA HIS A 532 23.15 -33.89 -24.44
C HIS A 532 21.99 -34.27 -23.50
N LEU A 533 21.80 -35.56 -23.22
CA LEU A 533 20.86 -35.98 -22.17
C LEU A 533 21.31 -35.53 -20.78
N LEU A 534 22.61 -35.55 -20.49
CA LEU A 534 23.16 -35.05 -19.23
C LEU A 534 22.97 -33.53 -19.09
N ILE A 535 23.13 -32.77 -20.17
CA ILE A 535 22.84 -31.32 -20.20
C ILE A 535 21.35 -31.06 -19.96
N LEU A 536 20.46 -31.80 -20.62
CA LEU A 536 19.01 -31.69 -20.39
C LEU A 536 18.64 -32.00 -18.94
N ARG A 537 19.24 -33.04 -18.34
CA ARG A 537 19.05 -33.36 -16.91
C ARG A 537 19.49 -32.21 -16.01
N ALA A 538 20.62 -31.57 -16.29
CA ALA A 538 21.08 -30.42 -15.51
C ALA A 538 20.09 -29.23 -15.60
N HIS A 539 19.51 -28.95 -16.77
CA HIS A 539 18.47 -27.93 -16.90
C HIS A 539 17.21 -28.25 -16.10
N VAL A 540 16.74 -29.51 -16.14
CA VAL A 540 15.57 -29.93 -15.36
C VAL A 540 15.84 -29.82 -13.86
N GLN A 541 16.99 -30.26 -13.38
CA GLN A 541 17.39 -30.14 -11.97
C GLN A 541 17.49 -28.67 -11.53
N LYS A 542 18.04 -27.79 -12.38
CA LYS A 542 18.08 -26.34 -12.12
C LYS A 542 16.66 -25.80 -11.92
N VAL A 543 15.72 -26.14 -12.80
CA VAL A 543 14.32 -25.68 -12.67
C VAL A 543 13.60 -26.31 -11.47
N GLN A 544 13.82 -27.60 -11.20
CA GLN A 544 13.24 -28.28 -10.03
C GLN A 544 13.67 -27.62 -8.71
N SER A 545 14.93 -27.20 -8.59
CA SER A 545 15.38 -26.48 -7.39
C SER A 545 14.71 -25.11 -7.22
N MET A 546 14.29 -24.46 -8.32
CA MET A 546 13.57 -23.18 -8.29
C MET A 546 12.06 -23.33 -8.04
N VAL A 547 11.45 -24.42 -8.54
CA VAL A 547 9.99 -24.62 -8.53
C VAL A 547 9.51 -25.45 -7.33
N GLY A 548 10.35 -26.34 -6.79
CA GLY A 548 9.92 -27.35 -5.83
C GLY A 548 9.05 -28.44 -6.46
N ASP A 549 8.32 -29.19 -5.64
CA ASP A 549 7.52 -30.36 -6.06
C ASP A 549 6.14 -29.95 -6.61
N VAL A 550 6.12 -29.00 -7.56
CA VAL A 550 4.88 -28.48 -8.16
C VAL A 550 4.52 -29.28 -9.40
N ASP A 551 3.33 -29.88 -9.39
CA ASP A 551 2.78 -30.59 -10.54
C ASP A 551 2.54 -29.65 -11.73
N ALA A 552 3.23 -29.87 -12.85
CA ALA A 552 3.01 -29.13 -14.10
C ALA A 552 1.61 -29.36 -14.72
N SER A 553 0.84 -30.32 -14.17
CA SER A 553 -0.54 -30.64 -14.56
C SER A 553 -1.62 -29.90 -13.74
N ALA A 554 -1.26 -29.11 -12.73
CA ALA A 554 -2.26 -28.44 -11.90
C ALA A 554 -3.10 -27.44 -12.73
N PRO A 555 -4.44 -27.52 -12.70
CA PRO A 555 -5.28 -26.56 -13.40
C PRO A 555 -5.06 -25.17 -12.79
N VAL A 556 -4.57 -24.25 -13.62
CA VAL A 556 -4.38 -22.85 -13.24
C VAL A 556 -5.74 -22.26 -12.88
N SER A 557 -5.94 -21.95 -11.59
CA SER A 557 -7.06 -21.14 -11.12
C SER A 557 -7.07 -19.83 -11.89
N LYS A 558 -8.23 -19.43 -12.41
CA LYS A 558 -8.47 -18.21 -13.19
C LYS A 558 -8.26 -16.97 -12.31
N SER A 559 -7.02 -16.67 -11.96
CA SER A 559 -6.59 -15.37 -11.46
C SER A 559 -6.10 -14.56 -12.65
N THR A 560 -6.44 -13.28 -12.68
CA THR A 560 -6.37 -12.36 -13.82
C THR A 560 -4.96 -12.17 -14.42
N THR A 561 -3.89 -12.59 -13.73
CA THR A 561 -2.50 -12.55 -14.22
C THR A 561 -1.94 -13.91 -14.62
N SER A 562 -2.58 -15.02 -14.23
CA SER A 562 -2.18 -16.38 -14.62
C SER A 562 -2.72 -16.78 -16.01
N ALA A 563 -3.51 -15.90 -16.63
CA ALA A 563 -4.24 -16.16 -17.86
C ALA A 563 -3.45 -15.93 -19.16
N LEU A 564 -2.24 -15.38 -19.11
CA LEU A 564 -1.47 -15.14 -20.33
C LEU A 564 -0.91 -16.46 -20.86
N TRP A 565 -0.23 -17.21 -20.00
CA TRP A 565 0.53 -18.42 -20.33
C TRP A 565 -0.33 -19.70 -20.50
N PHE A 566 -1.53 -19.58 -21.07
CA PHE A 566 -2.43 -20.72 -21.29
C PHE A 566 -1.93 -21.62 -22.43
N LEU A 567 -1.41 -22.77 -22.06
CA LEU A 567 -0.97 -23.81 -22.99
C LEU A 567 -2.12 -24.76 -23.39
N GLY A 568 -3.30 -24.22 -23.69
CA GLY A 568 -4.57 -24.96 -23.87
C GLY A 568 -4.72 -25.77 -25.15
N ASN A 569 -3.70 -25.87 -26.01
CA ASN A 569 -3.84 -26.51 -27.32
C ASN A 569 -2.67 -27.43 -27.72
N TRP A 570 -2.01 -28.05 -26.74
CA TRP A 570 -0.88 -28.95 -26.98
C TRP A 570 -1.43 -30.37 -27.16
N GLY A 571 -1.20 -30.96 -28.33
CA GLY A 571 -1.79 -32.23 -28.77
C GLY A 571 -1.58 -33.40 -27.80
N THR A 572 -2.40 -34.44 -28.00
CA THR A 572 -2.52 -35.72 -27.26
C THR A 572 -1.91 -35.73 -25.85
N SER A 573 -2.80 -35.68 -24.84
CA SER A 573 -2.44 -35.91 -23.44
C SER A 573 -1.49 -37.10 -23.31
N PRO A 574 -0.31 -36.94 -22.71
CA PRO A 574 0.59 -38.06 -22.47
C PRO A 574 -0.13 -39.12 -21.62
N SER A 575 0.26 -40.38 -21.79
CA SER A 575 -0.30 -41.53 -21.07
C SER A 575 0.00 -41.47 -19.56
N ARG A 576 1.03 -40.70 -19.18
CA ARG A 576 1.48 -40.44 -17.80
C ARG A 576 1.34 -38.93 -17.51
N PRO A 577 1.00 -38.51 -16.27
CA PRO A 577 0.88 -37.08 -15.96
C PRO A 577 2.17 -36.34 -16.28
N ALA A 578 2.09 -35.29 -17.10
CA ALA A 578 3.23 -34.46 -17.45
C ALA A 578 3.69 -33.67 -16.22
N THR A 579 4.67 -34.22 -15.49
CA THR A 579 5.27 -33.59 -14.31
C THR A 579 6.79 -33.50 -14.48
N LEU A 580 7.43 -32.61 -13.71
CA LEU A 580 8.90 -32.55 -13.72
C LEU A 580 9.51 -33.82 -13.14
N LEU A 581 8.85 -34.48 -12.18
CA LEU A 581 9.28 -35.77 -11.63
C LEU A 581 9.30 -36.87 -12.70
N THR A 582 8.20 -37.03 -13.44
CA THR A 582 8.14 -38.02 -14.52
C THR A 582 9.19 -37.74 -15.60
N LEU A 583 9.42 -36.47 -15.92
CA LEU A 583 10.46 -36.10 -16.89
C LEU A 583 11.87 -36.43 -16.39
N THR A 584 12.16 -36.25 -15.09
CA THR A 584 13.44 -36.68 -14.52
C THR A 584 13.62 -38.18 -14.56
N GLU A 585 12.59 -38.95 -14.19
CA GLU A 585 12.62 -40.41 -14.28
C GLU A 585 12.85 -40.87 -15.73
N ASP A 586 12.17 -40.25 -16.70
CA ASP A 586 12.30 -40.58 -18.12
C ASP A 586 13.71 -40.23 -18.65
N LEU A 587 14.28 -39.10 -18.21
CA LEU A 587 15.66 -38.71 -18.55
C LEU A 587 16.69 -39.64 -17.91
N GLU A 588 16.51 -40.02 -16.64
CA GLU A 588 17.41 -40.96 -15.94
C GLU A 588 17.35 -42.36 -16.57
N ALA A 589 16.16 -42.83 -16.94
CA ALA A 589 15.98 -44.06 -17.71
C ALA A 589 16.67 -43.98 -19.07
N ALA A 590 16.56 -42.85 -19.78
CA ALA A 590 17.25 -42.64 -21.05
C ALA A 590 18.77 -42.59 -20.90
N ILE A 591 19.29 -41.90 -19.88
CA ILE A 591 20.73 -41.80 -19.59
C ILE A 591 21.31 -43.17 -19.23
N THR A 592 20.62 -43.95 -18.40
CA THR A 592 21.07 -45.29 -18.02
C THR A 592 21.03 -46.25 -19.21
N ALA A 593 19.98 -46.19 -20.04
CA ALA A 593 19.89 -46.96 -21.27
C ALA A 593 21.02 -46.62 -22.25
N THR A 594 21.28 -45.33 -22.50
CA THR A 594 22.36 -44.91 -23.42
C THR A 594 23.74 -45.23 -22.86
N THR A 595 23.97 -45.10 -21.55
CA THR A 595 25.22 -45.50 -20.90
C THR A 595 25.49 -46.99 -21.08
N ASN A 596 24.46 -47.83 -20.95
CA ASN A 596 24.55 -49.26 -21.19
C ASN A 596 24.76 -49.59 -22.68
N GLU A 597 24.09 -48.87 -23.59
CA GLU A 597 24.30 -49.00 -25.05
C GLU A 597 25.73 -48.63 -25.46
N VAL A 598 26.28 -47.52 -24.94
CA VAL A 598 27.68 -47.12 -25.12
C VAL A 598 28.60 -48.24 -24.63
N GLY A 599 28.40 -48.71 -23.40
CA GLY A 599 29.21 -49.78 -22.82
C GLY A 599 29.14 -51.08 -23.63
N ALA A 600 27.94 -51.48 -24.05
CA ALA A 600 27.72 -52.66 -24.87
C ALA A 600 28.38 -52.54 -26.26
N PHE A 601 28.21 -51.39 -26.93
CA PHE A 601 28.80 -51.11 -28.24
C PHE A 601 30.33 -51.17 -28.17
N LEU A 602 30.93 -50.47 -27.21
CA LEU A 602 32.39 -50.47 -27.03
C LEU A 602 32.90 -51.87 -26.65
N SER A 603 32.20 -52.59 -25.78
CA SER A 603 32.56 -53.98 -25.47
C SER A 603 32.46 -54.90 -26.68
N ALA A 604 31.48 -54.69 -27.57
CA ALA A 604 31.31 -55.49 -28.77
C ALA A 604 32.41 -55.21 -29.80
N ASN A 605 32.84 -53.94 -29.93
CA ASN A 605 33.98 -53.59 -30.79
C ASN A 605 35.29 -54.19 -30.27
N LEU A 606 35.53 -54.09 -28.96
CA LEU A 606 36.72 -54.69 -28.33
C LEU A 606 36.71 -56.22 -28.45
N ALA A 607 35.59 -56.86 -28.11
CA ALA A 607 35.43 -58.31 -28.05
C ALA A 607 34.92 -58.94 -29.34
N LEU A 608 34.94 -58.24 -30.47
CA LEU A 608 34.46 -58.75 -31.75
C LEU A 608 35.09 -60.12 -32.12
N PRO A 609 36.41 -60.34 -31.94
CA PRO A 609 37.02 -61.65 -32.19
C PRO A 609 36.44 -62.76 -31.30
N LEU A 610 36.14 -62.44 -30.03
CA LEU A 610 35.57 -63.38 -29.06
C LEU A 610 34.10 -63.71 -29.39
N GLN A 611 33.33 -62.70 -29.80
CA GLN A 611 31.93 -62.87 -30.20
C GLN A 611 31.80 -63.72 -31.46
N ILE A 612 32.65 -63.47 -32.46
CA ILE A 612 32.71 -64.27 -33.70
C ILE A 612 32.99 -65.73 -33.34
N PHE A 613 34.00 -66.00 -32.52
CA PHE A 613 34.29 -67.37 -32.06
C PHE A 613 33.11 -68.00 -31.31
N ALA A 614 32.46 -67.23 -30.43
CA ALA A 614 31.30 -67.67 -29.66
C ALA A 614 30.08 -68.01 -30.54
N GLN A 615 30.01 -67.57 -31.80
CA GLN A 615 28.89 -67.81 -32.72
C GLN A 615 29.22 -68.79 -33.87
N GLN A 616 30.50 -69.14 -34.09
CA GLN A 616 30.92 -70.01 -35.20
C GLN A 616 30.38 -71.46 -35.09
N ALA A 617 29.86 -72.03 -36.19
CA ALA A 617 29.56 -73.47 -36.28
C ALA A 617 30.84 -74.24 -36.70
N GLY A 618 31.43 -75.02 -35.79
CA GLY A 618 32.72 -75.72 -36.01
C GLY A 618 33.93 -75.05 -35.34
N ALA A 619 33.76 -74.62 -34.08
CA ALA A 619 34.81 -74.02 -33.26
C ALA A 619 35.84 -75.08 -32.83
N THR A 620 37.13 -74.75 -32.95
CA THR A 620 38.26 -75.58 -32.48
C THR A 620 39.05 -74.83 -31.41
N PRO A 621 39.78 -75.53 -30.52
CA PRO A 621 40.56 -74.86 -29.49
C PRO A 621 41.68 -73.96 -30.06
N ALA A 622 42.25 -74.29 -31.22
CA ALA A 622 43.21 -73.42 -31.91
C ALA A 622 42.58 -72.08 -32.34
N LYS A 623 41.35 -72.11 -32.89
CA LYS A 623 40.60 -70.88 -33.23
C LYS A 623 40.23 -70.04 -32.00
N ALA A 624 40.10 -70.67 -30.83
CA ALA A 624 39.86 -69.96 -29.58
C ALA A 624 41.10 -69.16 -29.15
N TRP A 625 42.28 -69.77 -29.29
CA TRP A 625 43.56 -69.12 -29.04
C TRP A 625 43.82 -67.96 -30.02
N ASP A 626 43.53 -68.16 -31.32
CA ASP A 626 43.64 -67.11 -32.33
C ASP A 626 42.69 -65.93 -32.03
N ALA A 627 41.45 -66.22 -31.62
CA ALA A 627 40.48 -65.19 -31.20
C ALA A 627 40.94 -64.42 -29.96
N TRP A 628 41.59 -65.10 -28.99
CA TRP A 628 42.18 -64.46 -27.81
C TRP A 628 43.34 -63.53 -28.19
N GLN A 629 44.25 -63.95 -29.08
CA GLN A 629 45.35 -63.11 -29.55
C GLN A 629 44.85 -61.87 -30.31
N ALA A 630 43.84 -62.05 -31.19
CA ALA A 630 43.22 -60.94 -31.90
C ALA A 630 42.49 -59.96 -30.96
N PHE A 631 41.87 -60.49 -29.90
CA PHE A 631 41.26 -59.68 -28.85
C PHE A 631 42.29 -58.83 -28.08
N GLN A 632 43.44 -59.40 -27.71
CA GLN A 632 44.52 -58.65 -27.06
C GLN A 632 45.05 -57.52 -27.96
N GLN A 633 45.22 -57.78 -29.26
CA GLN A 633 45.61 -56.74 -30.22
C GLN A 633 44.56 -55.62 -30.34
N SER A 634 43.27 -55.97 -30.36
CA SER A 634 42.17 -54.98 -30.37
C SER A 634 42.16 -54.11 -29.10
N LEU A 635 42.44 -54.71 -27.93
CA LEU A 635 42.56 -53.97 -26.68
C LEU A 635 43.70 -52.95 -26.73
N ASP A 636 44.89 -53.35 -27.17
CA ASP A 636 46.05 -52.47 -27.16
C ASP A 636 45.92 -51.28 -28.16
N VAL A 637 45.16 -51.43 -29.24
CA VAL A 637 44.92 -50.33 -30.21
C VAL A 637 43.79 -49.39 -29.74
N ASN A 638 42.68 -49.94 -29.25
CA ASN A 638 41.46 -49.15 -29.05
C ASN A 638 41.34 -48.53 -27.65
N VAL A 639 42.04 -49.07 -26.64
CA VAL A 639 41.99 -48.57 -25.25
C VAL A 639 42.58 -47.16 -25.12
N ASP A 640 43.65 -46.85 -25.85
CA ASP A 640 44.26 -45.52 -25.83
C ASP A 640 43.36 -44.47 -26.53
N ASP A 641 42.70 -44.85 -27.63
CA ASP A 641 41.73 -43.99 -28.31
C ASP A 641 40.52 -43.66 -27.42
N MET A 642 39.97 -44.65 -26.71
CA MET A 642 38.90 -44.42 -25.73
C MET A 642 39.33 -43.51 -24.57
N ARG A 643 40.58 -43.63 -24.12
CA ARG A 643 41.12 -42.80 -23.03
C ARG A 643 41.19 -41.31 -23.40
N VAL A 644 41.52 -41.03 -24.66
CA VAL A 644 41.53 -39.65 -25.19
C VAL A 644 40.12 -39.17 -25.51
N LYS A 645 39.27 -40.02 -26.09
CA LYS A 645 37.91 -39.65 -26.52
C LYS A 645 36.95 -39.40 -25.35
N TRP A 646 36.90 -40.24 -24.32
CA TRP A 646 35.87 -40.10 -23.26
C TRP A 646 35.90 -38.76 -22.51
N PRO A 647 37.06 -38.23 -22.08
CA PRO A 647 37.13 -36.93 -21.42
C PRO A 647 36.71 -35.75 -22.31
N LEU A 648 36.75 -35.91 -23.64
CA LEU A 648 36.26 -34.90 -24.58
C LEU A 648 34.75 -34.77 -24.57
N TYR A 649 34.01 -35.82 -24.23
CA TYR A 649 32.54 -35.82 -24.27
C TYR A 649 31.90 -35.77 -22.87
N LEU A 650 32.56 -36.32 -21.85
CA LEU A 650 31.94 -36.63 -20.56
C LEU A 650 32.76 -36.10 -19.39
N GLU A 651 32.04 -35.68 -18.33
CA GLU A 651 32.64 -35.36 -17.04
C GLU A 651 33.15 -36.63 -16.32
N ALA A 652 34.15 -36.49 -15.44
CA ALA A 652 34.85 -37.61 -14.79
C ALA A 652 33.91 -38.63 -14.10
N THR A 653 32.81 -38.16 -13.49
CA THR A 653 31.81 -39.04 -12.84
C THR A 653 31.06 -39.91 -13.84
N GLN A 654 30.78 -39.38 -15.03
CA GLN A 654 30.07 -40.09 -16.09
C GLN A 654 31.00 -41.03 -16.85
N VAL A 655 32.28 -40.68 -16.97
CA VAL A 655 33.34 -41.57 -17.48
C VAL A 655 33.47 -42.82 -16.59
N GLU A 656 33.36 -42.68 -15.27
CA GLU A 656 33.36 -43.83 -14.37
C GLU A 656 32.14 -44.76 -14.60
N ALA A 657 30.95 -44.20 -14.79
CA ALA A 657 29.74 -44.95 -15.06
C ALA A 657 29.78 -45.70 -16.41
N THR A 658 30.22 -45.04 -17.48
CA THR A 658 30.37 -45.67 -18.82
C THR A 658 31.42 -46.77 -18.81
N ARG A 659 32.56 -46.54 -18.14
CA ARG A 659 33.60 -47.55 -17.94
C ARG A 659 33.05 -48.78 -17.21
N LYS A 660 32.28 -48.59 -16.15
CA LYS A 660 31.67 -49.71 -15.41
C LYS A 660 30.70 -50.51 -16.29
N ALA A 661 29.85 -49.83 -17.06
CA ALA A 661 28.92 -50.48 -17.99
C ALA A 661 29.67 -51.28 -19.08
N MET A 662 30.75 -50.72 -19.64
CA MET A 662 31.59 -51.41 -20.62
C MET A 662 32.25 -52.66 -20.04
N LEU A 663 32.85 -52.57 -18.84
CA LEU A 663 33.50 -53.70 -18.18
C LEU A 663 32.50 -54.80 -17.83
N GLN A 664 31.27 -54.46 -17.43
CA GLN A 664 30.22 -55.44 -17.17
C GLN A 664 29.80 -56.18 -18.45
N ALA A 665 29.59 -55.46 -19.56
CA ALA A 665 29.27 -56.08 -20.84
C ALA A 665 30.41 -56.95 -21.37
N LEU A 666 31.66 -56.48 -21.24
CA LEU A 666 32.86 -57.22 -21.62
C LEU A 666 33.05 -58.49 -20.79
N ARG A 667 32.77 -58.42 -19.47
CA ARG A 667 32.81 -59.59 -18.59
C ARG A 667 31.86 -60.69 -19.08
N ALA A 668 30.62 -60.32 -19.41
CA ALA A 668 29.62 -61.28 -19.88
C ALA A 668 30.02 -61.95 -21.21
N THR A 669 30.56 -61.18 -22.17
CA THR A 669 31.03 -61.74 -23.45
C THR A 669 32.24 -62.65 -23.27
N TYR A 670 33.15 -62.26 -22.37
CA TYR A 670 34.33 -63.04 -22.04
C TYR A 670 34.01 -64.34 -21.27
N GLU A 671 33.08 -64.30 -20.32
CA GLU A 671 32.61 -65.50 -19.60
C GLU A 671 31.95 -66.51 -20.56
N ALA A 672 31.15 -66.04 -21.52
CA ALA A 672 30.57 -66.90 -22.56
C ALA A 672 31.64 -67.54 -23.46
N PHE A 673 32.67 -66.76 -23.84
CA PHE A 673 33.82 -67.26 -24.60
C PHE A 673 34.58 -68.34 -23.81
N LEU A 674 34.90 -68.08 -22.54
CA LEU A 674 35.61 -69.02 -21.67
C LEU A 674 34.82 -70.31 -21.46
N ALA A 675 33.52 -70.22 -21.18
CA ALA A 675 32.66 -71.40 -21.01
C ALA A 675 32.65 -72.28 -22.26
N ARG A 676 32.59 -71.66 -23.45
CA ARG A 676 32.63 -72.37 -24.73
C ARG A 676 33.99 -73.00 -25.01
N TRP A 677 35.09 -72.31 -24.69
CA TRP A 677 36.44 -72.85 -24.84
C TRP A 677 36.68 -74.03 -23.88
N GLN A 678 36.24 -73.91 -22.63
CA GLN A 678 36.28 -75.01 -21.64
C GLN A 678 35.51 -76.25 -22.10
N ALA A 679 34.33 -76.09 -22.70
CA ALA A 679 33.55 -77.20 -23.27
C ALA A 679 34.27 -77.89 -24.46
N LEU A 680 35.06 -77.14 -25.24
CA LEU A 680 35.83 -77.69 -26.36
C LEU A 680 37.10 -78.42 -25.91
N VAL A 681 37.76 -77.93 -24.86
CA VAL A 681 38.96 -78.57 -24.29
C VAL A 681 38.60 -79.86 -23.54
N THR A 682 37.45 -79.88 -22.87
CA THR A 682 36.94 -81.10 -22.20
C THR A 682 36.50 -82.20 -23.17
N SER A 683 36.18 -81.85 -24.43
CA SER A 683 35.83 -82.81 -25.48
C SER A 683 37.00 -83.24 -26.37
N ASN A 684 38.08 -82.45 -26.46
CA ASN A 684 39.32 -82.75 -27.19
C ASN A 684 40.53 -82.56 -26.27
N SER A 685 40.99 -83.64 -25.63
CA SER A 685 42.09 -83.61 -24.64
C SER A 685 43.47 -83.58 -25.32
N SER A 686 43.96 -82.41 -25.71
CA SER A 686 45.38 -82.23 -26.05
C SER A 686 46.09 -81.37 -25.00
N ASP A 687 47.27 -81.81 -24.55
CA ASP A 687 48.05 -81.13 -23.49
C ASP A 687 48.35 -79.65 -23.82
N GLU A 688 48.53 -79.34 -25.11
CA GLU A 688 48.80 -77.99 -25.60
C GLU A 688 47.62 -77.03 -25.43
N THR A 689 46.38 -77.52 -25.59
CA THR A 689 45.17 -76.67 -25.48
C THR A 689 44.79 -76.42 -24.02
N CYS A 690 45.07 -77.38 -23.13
CA CYS A 690 44.99 -77.18 -21.68
C CYS A 690 46.02 -76.13 -21.20
N ALA A 691 47.25 -76.19 -21.70
CA ALA A 691 48.28 -75.20 -21.37
C ALA A 691 47.91 -73.79 -21.87
N GLN A 692 47.33 -73.67 -23.07
CA GLN A 692 46.83 -72.40 -23.60
C GLN A 692 45.71 -71.80 -22.75
N LEU A 693 44.72 -72.60 -22.35
CA LEU A 693 43.62 -72.15 -21.50
C LEU A 693 44.11 -71.66 -20.11
N SER A 694 45.17 -72.27 -19.57
CA SER A 694 45.76 -71.85 -18.28
C SER A 694 46.51 -70.51 -18.32
N ARG A 695 46.86 -70.01 -19.52
CA ARG A 695 47.55 -68.71 -19.71
C ARG A 695 46.59 -67.52 -19.75
N VAL A 696 45.29 -67.77 -19.79
CA VAL A 696 44.25 -66.77 -19.98
C VAL A 696 43.72 -66.35 -18.59
N PRO A 697 43.69 -65.04 -18.26
CA PRO A 697 43.30 -64.58 -16.93
C PRO A 697 41.82 -64.85 -16.65
N PRO A 698 41.43 -65.11 -15.39
CA PRO A 698 40.03 -65.15 -14.98
C PRO A 698 39.34 -63.80 -15.25
N PRO A 699 38.01 -63.80 -15.44
CA PRO A 699 37.25 -62.61 -15.85
C PRO A 699 37.45 -61.40 -14.93
N GLU A 700 37.58 -61.64 -13.62
CA GLU A 700 37.77 -60.57 -12.63
C GLU A 700 39.16 -59.93 -12.71
N GLN A 701 40.20 -60.71 -13.01
CA GLN A 701 41.55 -60.18 -13.20
C GLN A 701 41.64 -59.37 -14.48
N LEU A 702 41.04 -59.87 -15.58
CA LEU A 702 40.98 -59.16 -16.85
C LEU A 702 40.26 -57.80 -16.73
N CYS A 703 39.09 -57.76 -16.08
CA CYS A 703 38.39 -56.50 -15.85
C CYS A 703 39.20 -55.52 -14.98
N THR A 704 39.96 -56.04 -14.00
CA THR A 704 40.80 -55.22 -13.12
C THR A 704 41.99 -54.63 -13.89
N GLU A 705 42.68 -55.43 -14.69
CA GLU A 705 43.79 -54.99 -15.55
C GLU A 705 43.33 -53.95 -16.57
N LEU A 706 42.18 -54.16 -17.21
CA LEU A 706 41.60 -53.20 -18.15
C LEU A 706 41.16 -51.91 -17.46
N CYS A 707 40.59 -52.00 -16.26
CA CYS A 707 40.24 -50.82 -15.48
C CYS A 707 41.49 -50.00 -15.12
N GLN A 708 42.59 -50.65 -14.76
CA GLN A 708 43.88 -49.99 -14.50
C GLN A 708 44.47 -49.36 -15.76
N LYS A 709 44.43 -50.07 -16.90
CA LYS A 709 44.86 -49.52 -18.20
C LYS A 709 44.04 -48.30 -18.61
N LEU A 710 42.74 -48.26 -18.34
CA LEU A 710 41.89 -47.09 -18.62
C LEU A 710 42.12 -45.91 -17.67
N LEU A 711 42.66 -46.17 -16.48
CA LEU A 711 42.98 -45.14 -15.47
C LEU A 711 44.39 -44.57 -15.61
N ALA A 712 45.31 -45.24 -16.30
CA ALA A 712 46.69 -44.81 -16.43
C ALA A 712 46.77 -43.49 -17.22
N GLU A 713 47.44 -42.47 -16.66
CA GLU A 713 47.67 -41.20 -17.35
C GLU A 713 48.41 -41.42 -18.68
N VAL A 714 48.04 -40.66 -19.72
CA VAL A 714 48.77 -40.65 -21.00
C VAL A 714 50.12 -39.97 -20.73
N VAL A 715 51.21 -40.71 -20.92
CA VAL A 715 52.58 -40.20 -20.80
C VAL A 715 52.90 -39.23 -21.93
#